data_AF-A0A5D6XW49-F1
#
_entry.id   AF-A0A5D6XW49-F1
#
_cell.length_a   1.000
_cell.length_b   1.000
_cell.length_c   1.000
_cell.angle_alpha   90.00
_cell.angle_beta   90.00
_cell.angle_gamma   90.00
#
_symmetry.space_group_name_H-M   'P 1'
#
loop_
_entity.id
_entity.type
_entity.pdbx_description
1 polymer ?
#
loop_
_entity_poly.entity_id
_entity_poly.type
_entity_poly.pdbx_seq_one_letter_code
_entity_poly.pdbx_strand_id
1 'polypeptide(L)'
;MAPAGNKGRASASQDDGSELEARVKQLRNTGGDAKKALAGVRELFEAHLATNNALASVRALDAASYLEDVLWPCVAASASASAPQRKALILSILVLVNERLRLRGGAAWRFLGDDASQWETFVAQLLALERGDWSAWEKSHLTFLRLASLPMWSALSPTQRQIEFQKSPKLERHWQSAIGSSDGDVEMADAAQTKPTKRRKTAKQPPPPAPGISSSHEKMFLPDLIRDFLDRISEPVKKAATGAAVDDELRYVALFMAFVNDLLSQLPTRRFLHVVLRRVHFLPLVRQSPLVAHCLEWRSQCEIAALQQQLALLAATMQSAIDAHTGKSLSAREQREAASKPIQALQQLVFRDYRNTPLEDLAIVPVSAIADGASFAGLLAPLVVAERAQVNFLAVQLGVVSDPDEASHLSNDELVSFFVGEYAVEPLQQWAEAPAYPTELDIWSDLLGDTESSRVYGADDTKLLPVLPTRKLNLQFLNVADYLQRTHDLFRLEAASAMRAVLEPSIKELDAVRSLTSATAETVFRGFSRVATPLSAPLQITSVSKPSLGKLTPASVVAQFEIALDSRHDARAFDAFEANEVVFLVTLRATNDEAAESMGFAPNGSERAGLLFPEQYGVLYVRGAEVIEVADAFGSVVGEGSRAAKGRKRTLKVALDGVQYKNDVDAGRLDAYEKVNVLVRRQTGESNFKAQLDAITSTYTRASVEDVLPSWLHDLFLGYGDPSAATYKAILTQRQEKEVRVQLLDVVADAEHVVETCLEGETTRLVDADDPKKTPLAAKDAIGPFTFVQDLVNDDRVAAVRSGMCDGLTVVVGAAGEQRTNVAVQLVLNLLRTVPRREKILLVAHSGAALDAFTRRFLDRKLVNESEIVRLDQTSSSSGSDDLGETGRVNFLLQRRLELLKEVEYMAKWLEGKDPSQNSGLSDSAGYSCENAMIFYQFHVRPLLEAARSEGSPGQDAVLREYFAARHGAAAESREALLEFAATLDAYFGELHRLQAFELLQTPKQRGDLFLMQHARVIAMTFKQAALSQRRLSRLGLAFSSLVMEEADEASELEALLPLLLAAKASASVAGSKQPASSSTSSLKRVVLFGALDAQAKPAVKAQALKTYAHLDQSLFARLLRLGVPRIELGAGAEKAAPKSRK
;
A
#
# COMPACT_ATOMS: atom_id res chain seq x y z
N MET A 1 -59.87 10.82 -24.51
CA MET A 1 -60.39 11.98 -23.75
C MET A 1 -60.36 11.62 -22.27
N ALA A 2 -59.89 12.56 -21.45
CA ALA A 2 -59.60 12.51 -19.99
C ALA A 2 -58.28 11.81 -19.57
N PRO A 3 -57.32 12.55 -18.94
CA PRO A 3 -55.98 12.08 -18.61
C PRO A 3 -55.87 11.54 -17.17
N ALA A 4 -55.03 10.53 -16.96
CA ALA A 4 -54.59 10.09 -15.64
C ALA A 4 -53.52 11.06 -15.11
N GLY A 5 -53.83 11.73 -13.99
CA GLY A 5 -52.96 12.71 -13.35
C GLY A 5 -51.71 12.07 -12.76
N ASN A 6 -50.57 12.48 -13.31
CA ASN A 6 -49.26 12.35 -12.69
C ASN A 6 -49.18 13.41 -11.57
N LYS A 7 -49.33 13.00 -10.30
CA LYS A 7 -49.12 13.89 -9.13
C LYS A 7 -48.04 13.30 -8.23
N GLY A 8 -46.86 13.94 -8.28
CA GLY A 8 -45.99 14.26 -7.15
C GLY A 8 -45.59 13.13 -6.21
N ARG A 9 -44.55 12.38 -6.57
CA ARG A 9 -43.75 11.56 -5.65
C ARG A 9 -42.39 12.23 -5.48
N ALA A 10 -42.34 13.33 -4.73
CA ALA A 10 -41.09 14.06 -4.48
C ALA A 10 -40.98 14.64 -3.05
N SER A 11 -41.83 14.23 -2.11
CA SER A 11 -41.78 14.70 -0.70
C SER A 11 -41.90 13.58 0.34
N ALA A 12 -41.55 12.33 -0.01
CA ALA A 12 -41.88 11.14 0.79
C ALA A 12 -40.71 10.49 1.56
N SER A 13 -39.55 11.14 1.74
CA SER A 13 -38.38 10.46 2.35
C SER A 13 -38.33 10.49 3.87
N GLN A 14 -39.04 11.40 4.56
CA GLN A 14 -39.02 11.51 6.02
C GLN A 14 -40.15 10.72 6.72
N ASP A 15 -41.34 10.60 6.10
CA ASP A 15 -42.48 9.90 6.70
C ASP A 15 -42.29 8.37 6.70
N ASP A 16 -41.74 7.79 5.63
CA ASP A 16 -41.52 6.34 5.47
C ASP A 16 -40.54 5.74 6.51
N GLY A 17 -39.54 6.52 6.95
CA GLY A 17 -38.56 6.08 7.95
C GLY A 17 -39.17 5.88 9.34
N SER A 18 -40.08 6.77 9.73
CA SER A 18 -40.78 6.70 11.02
C SER A 18 -41.75 5.52 11.10
N GLU A 19 -42.36 5.15 9.98
CA GLU A 19 -43.24 3.99 9.86
C GLU A 19 -42.47 2.66 9.99
N LEU A 20 -41.30 2.57 9.36
CA LEU A 20 -40.42 1.40 9.48
C LEU A 20 -39.91 1.21 10.91
N GLU A 21 -39.50 2.28 11.59
CA GLU A 21 -39.12 2.22 13.01
C GLU A 21 -40.28 1.75 13.91
N ALA A 22 -41.50 2.21 13.65
CA ALA A 22 -42.69 1.78 14.39
C ALA A 22 -42.97 0.29 14.17
N ARG A 23 -42.83 -0.21 12.94
CA ARG A 23 -42.97 -1.64 12.62
C ARG A 23 -41.88 -2.50 13.27
N VAL A 24 -40.63 -2.05 13.30
CA VAL A 24 -39.54 -2.75 14.01
C VAL A 24 -39.84 -2.84 15.52
N LYS A 25 -40.32 -1.74 16.13
CA LYS A 25 -40.75 -1.74 17.54
C LYS A 25 -41.94 -2.69 17.78
N GLN A 26 -42.91 -2.76 16.87
CA GLN A 26 -44.02 -3.72 16.96
C GLN A 26 -43.52 -5.16 16.93
N LEU A 27 -42.63 -5.50 16.00
CA LEU A 27 -42.05 -6.85 15.90
C LEU A 27 -41.21 -7.22 17.13
N ARG A 28 -40.43 -6.28 17.67
CA ARG A 28 -39.70 -6.45 18.92
C ARG A 28 -40.64 -6.77 20.10
N ASN A 29 -41.81 -6.14 20.15
CA ASN A 29 -42.79 -6.30 21.21
C ASN A 29 -43.65 -7.58 21.08
N THR A 30 -43.54 -8.36 20.01
CA THR A 30 -44.32 -9.61 19.81
C THR A 30 -43.97 -10.77 20.76
N GLY A 31 -43.05 -10.56 21.71
CA GLY A 31 -42.99 -11.33 22.97
C GLY A 31 -43.04 -12.84 22.81
N GLY A 32 -41.95 -13.46 22.33
CA GLY A 32 -41.72 -14.91 22.41
C GLY A 32 -42.46 -15.78 21.38
N ASP A 33 -43.40 -15.25 20.60
CA ASP A 33 -44.09 -16.02 19.56
C ASP A 33 -43.32 -15.96 18.22
N ALA A 34 -42.23 -16.73 18.15
CA ALA A 34 -41.27 -16.68 17.04
C ALA A 34 -41.91 -16.93 15.64
N LYS A 35 -43.05 -17.62 15.57
CA LYS A 35 -43.79 -17.82 14.31
C LYS A 35 -44.44 -16.54 13.78
N LYS A 36 -44.95 -15.67 14.67
CA LYS A 36 -45.53 -14.37 14.28
C LYS A 36 -44.44 -13.39 13.87
N ALA A 37 -43.31 -13.39 14.58
CA ALA A 37 -42.14 -12.59 14.20
C ALA A 37 -41.63 -12.95 12.80
N LEU A 38 -41.52 -14.24 12.47
CA LEU A 38 -41.10 -14.71 11.14
C LEU A 38 -42.09 -14.37 10.02
N ALA A 39 -43.39 -14.33 10.29
CA ALA A 39 -44.39 -13.86 9.34
C ALA A 39 -44.23 -12.36 9.05
N GLY A 40 -44.04 -11.54 10.10
CA GLY A 40 -43.78 -10.11 9.95
C GLY A 40 -42.44 -9.78 9.28
N VAL A 41 -41.40 -10.57 9.50
CA VAL A 41 -40.11 -10.47 8.77
C VAL A 41 -40.33 -10.69 7.28
N ARG A 42 -41.15 -11.67 6.89
CA ARG A 42 -41.47 -11.92 5.48
C ARG A 42 -42.22 -10.75 4.85
N GLU A 43 -43.22 -10.19 5.52
CA GLU A 43 -43.98 -9.04 5.01
C GLU A 43 -43.09 -7.81 4.81
N LEU A 44 -42.19 -7.52 5.76
CA LEU A 44 -41.20 -6.43 5.62
C LEU A 44 -40.22 -6.69 4.47
N PHE A 45 -39.77 -7.94 4.31
CA PHE A 45 -38.87 -8.30 3.23
C PHE A 45 -39.53 -8.08 1.85
N GLU A 46 -40.73 -8.62 1.64
CA GLU A 46 -41.47 -8.50 0.37
C GLU A 46 -41.86 -7.04 0.07
N ALA A 47 -42.21 -6.24 1.08
CA ALA A 47 -42.64 -4.85 0.90
C ALA A 47 -41.49 -3.87 0.64
N HIS A 48 -40.34 -4.04 1.29
CA HIS A 48 -39.29 -3.01 1.32
C HIS A 48 -37.89 -3.48 0.91
N LEU A 49 -37.57 -4.77 1.06
CA LEU A 49 -36.22 -5.29 0.78
C LEU A 49 -36.13 -6.01 -0.57
N ALA A 50 -37.21 -6.62 -1.04
CA ALA A 50 -37.27 -7.36 -2.30
C ALA A 50 -37.41 -6.47 -3.55
N THR A 51 -37.50 -5.14 -3.39
CA THR A 51 -37.62 -4.19 -4.50
C THR A 51 -36.25 -3.55 -4.82
N ASN A 52 -35.99 -3.26 -6.10
CA ASN A 52 -34.70 -2.67 -6.55
C ASN A 52 -34.36 -1.31 -5.91
N ASN A 53 -35.30 -0.66 -5.19
CA ASN A 53 -35.12 0.63 -4.50
C ASN A 53 -34.88 0.50 -2.98
N ALA A 54 -34.35 -0.64 -2.52
CA ALA A 54 -34.27 -1.00 -1.10
C ALA A 54 -33.28 -0.17 -0.24
N LEU A 55 -32.35 0.61 -0.80
CA LEU A 55 -31.24 1.18 -0.02
C LEU A 55 -31.69 2.12 1.11
N ALA A 56 -32.67 2.99 0.84
CA ALA A 56 -33.21 3.90 1.84
C ALA A 56 -33.89 3.12 2.98
N SER A 57 -34.66 2.08 2.63
CA SER A 57 -35.31 1.19 3.59
C SER A 57 -34.30 0.35 4.38
N VAL A 58 -33.24 -0.17 3.75
CA VAL A 58 -32.16 -0.90 4.42
C VAL A 58 -31.47 -0.02 5.46
N ARG A 59 -31.17 1.25 5.13
CA ARG A 59 -30.54 2.19 6.06
C ARG A 59 -31.45 2.58 7.22
N ALA A 60 -32.74 2.78 6.95
CA ALA A 60 -33.72 3.03 7.99
C ALA A 60 -33.85 1.83 8.94
N LEU A 61 -33.89 0.60 8.41
CA LEU A 61 -33.93 -0.63 9.20
C LEU A 61 -32.64 -0.86 10.01
N ASP A 62 -31.47 -0.52 9.44
CA ASP A 62 -30.20 -0.58 10.17
C ASP A 62 -30.13 0.44 11.32
N ALA A 63 -30.60 1.66 11.09
CA ALA A 63 -30.69 2.70 12.13
C ALA A 63 -31.65 2.30 13.26
N ALA A 64 -32.68 1.51 12.95
CA ALA A 64 -33.64 0.96 13.91
C ALA A 64 -33.14 -0.30 14.65
N SER A 65 -31.87 -0.72 14.47
CA SER A 65 -31.30 -1.94 15.07
C SER A 65 -32.08 -3.23 14.72
N TYR A 66 -32.67 -3.30 13.52
CA TYR A 66 -33.51 -4.43 13.09
C TYR A 66 -32.76 -5.78 13.10
N LEU A 67 -31.45 -5.76 12.83
CA LEU A 67 -30.61 -6.95 12.83
C LEU A 67 -30.46 -7.54 14.24
N GLU A 68 -30.07 -6.72 15.22
CA GLU A 68 -29.86 -7.12 16.61
C GLU A 68 -31.16 -7.45 17.34
N ASP A 69 -32.18 -6.61 17.17
CA ASP A 69 -33.39 -6.66 17.99
C ASP A 69 -34.43 -7.67 17.49
N VAL A 70 -34.43 -8.00 16.19
CA VAL A 70 -35.49 -8.83 15.56
C VAL A 70 -34.94 -10.01 14.77
N LEU A 71 -34.03 -9.78 13.81
CA LEU A 71 -33.59 -10.85 12.89
C LEU A 71 -32.74 -11.91 13.58
N TRP A 72 -31.68 -11.50 14.28
CA TRP A 72 -30.71 -12.42 14.90
C TRP A 72 -31.36 -13.35 15.95
N PRO A 73 -32.25 -12.87 16.85
CA PRO A 73 -32.98 -13.74 17.77
C PRO A 73 -33.89 -14.79 17.08
N CYS A 74 -34.35 -14.53 15.85
CA CYS A 74 -35.25 -15.44 15.12
C CYS A 74 -34.55 -16.64 14.44
N VAL A 75 -33.22 -16.63 14.35
CA VAL A 75 -32.42 -17.68 13.68
C VAL A 75 -32.58 -19.07 14.31
N ALA A 76 -32.78 -19.15 15.63
CA ALA A 76 -33.02 -20.43 16.29
C ALA A 76 -34.40 -21.02 15.92
N ALA A 77 -35.40 -20.17 15.71
CA ALA A 77 -36.78 -20.57 15.40
C ALA A 77 -37.00 -20.92 13.91
N SER A 78 -36.14 -20.42 13.02
CA SER A 78 -36.27 -20.63 11.57
C SER A 78 -36.07 -22.07 11.13
N ALA A 79 -35.46 -22.95 11.95
CA ALA A 79 -35.39 -24.38 11.67
C ALA A 79 -36.78 -25.03 11.50
N SER A 80 -37.82 -24.46 12.16
CA SER A 80 -39.21 -24.92 12.10
C SER A 80 -40.09 -24.15 11.10
N ALA A 81 -39.52 -23.21 10.35
CA ALA A 81 -40.25 -22.28 9.48
C ALA A 81 -40.40 -22.80 8.03
N SER A 82 -41.38 -22.27 7.30
CA SER A 82 -41.57 -22.58 5.88
C SER A 82 -40.39 -22.11 5.03
N ALA A 83 -40.14 -22.76 3.88
CA ALA A 83 -39.08 -22.37 2.93
C ALA A 83 -39.06 -20.87 2.58
N PRO A 84 -40.18 -20.20 2.24
CA PRO A 84 -40.19 -18.77 1.93
C PRO A 84 -39.87 -17.88 3.14
N GLN A 85 -40.31 -18.25 4.35
CA GLN A 85 -39.97 -17.51 5.58
C GLN A 85 -38.48 -17.63 5.90
N ARG A 86 -37.89 -18.81 5.71
CA ARG A 86 -36.44 -19.02 5.87
C ARG A 86 -35.65 -18.19 4.87
N LYS A 87 -36.07 -18.19 3.59
CA LYS A 87 -35.47 -17.38 2.53
C LYS A 87 -35.50 -15.88 2.88
N ALA A 88 -36.66 -15.35 3.28
CA ALA A 88 -36.82 -13.94 3.64
C ALA A 88 -35.96 -13.53 4.85
N LEU A 89 -35.89 -14.36 5.90
CA LEU A 89 -35.04 -14.11 7.07
C LEU A 89 -33.55 -14.04 6.67
N ILE A 90 -33.08 -15.05 5.93
CA ILE A 90 -31.68 -15.18 5.54
C ILE A 90 -31.26 -14.04 4.60
N LEU A 91 -32.08 -13.72 3.60
CA LEU A 91 -31.81 -12.59 2.70
C LEU A 91 -31.84 -11.25 3.45
N SER A 92 -32.77 -11.04 4.39
CA SER A 92 -32.79 -9.81 5.21
C SER A 92 -31.52 -9.63 6.04
N ILE A 93 -31.01 -10.72 6.64
CA ILE A 93 -29.73 -10.71 7.37
C ILE A 93 -28.59 -10.40 6.41
N LEU A 94 -28.50 -11.09 5.26
CA LEU A 94 -27.43 -10.88 4.28
C LEU A 94 -27.43 -9.45 3.72
N VAL A 95 -28.59 -8.87 3.41
CA VAL A 95 -28.72 -7.50 2.91
C VAL A 95 -28.19 -6.48 3.93
N LEU A 96 -28.62 -6.58 5.20
CA LEU A 96 -28.17 -5.65 6.26
C LEU A 96 -26.69 -5.83 6.59
N VAL A 97 -26.20 -7.07 6.69
CA VAL A 97 -24.79 -7.34 6.96
C VAL A 97 -23.92 -6.83 5.81
N ASN A 98 -24.32 -7.07 4.55
CA ASN A 98 -23.63 -6.54 3.38
C ASN A 98 -23.58 -5.01 3.40
N GLU A 99 -24.68 -4.32 3.75
CA GLU A 99 -24.69 -2.85 3.88
C GLU A 99 -23.79 -2.36 5.03
N ARG A 100 -23.77 -3.04 6.17
CA ARG A 100 -22.86 -2.70 7.28
C ARG A 100 -21.39 -2.90 6.93
N LEU A 101 -21.06 -3.95 6.19
CA LEU A 101 -19.67 -4.17 5.75
C LEU A 101 -19.22 -3.09 4.78
N ARG A 102 -20.14 -2.60 3.92
CA ARG A 102 -19.89 -1.47 3.02
C ARG A 102 -19.65 -0.17 3.78
N LEU A 103 -20.43 0.12 4.83
CA LEU A 103 -20.38 1.41 5.54
C LEU A 103 -19.43 1.45 6.75
N ARG A 104 -19.33 0.35 7.49
CA ARG A 104 -18.70 0.29 8.83
C ARG A 104 -17.59 -0.76 8.94
N GLY A 105 -17.27 -1.49 7.85
CA GLY A 105 -16.21 -2.49 7.82
C GLY A 105 -16.33 -3.54 8.93
N GLY A 106 -15.28 -3.70 9.74
CA GLY A 106 -15.20 -4.73 10.79
C GLY A 106 -16.23 -4.59 11.92
N ALA A 107 -16.84 -3.42 12.12
CA ALA A 107 -17.90 -3.24 13.12
C ALA A 107 -19.25 -3.86 12.71
N ALA A 108 -19.36 -4.38 11.48
CA ALA A 108 -20.55 -5.09 11.00
C ALA A 108 -20.90 -6.32 11.86
N TRP A 109 -19.90 -6.90 12.50
CA TRP A 109 -20.00 -8.16 13.24
C TRP A 109 -20.36 -8.02 14.71
N ARG A 110 -20.58 -6.80 15.22
CA ARG A 110 -20.85 -6.56 16.66
C ARG A 110 -22.10 -7.26 17.21
N PHE A 111 -23.02 -7.68 16.34
CA PHE A 111 -24.21 -8.44 16.73
C PHE A 111 -23.88 -9.90 17.06
N LEU A 112 -22.74 -10.42 16.60
CA LEU A 112 -22.23 -11.73 17.00
C LEU A 112 -21.70 -11.60 18.43
N GLY A 113 -22.43 -12.17 19.40
CA GLY A 113 -21.94 -12.35 20.76
C GLY A 113 -20.89 -13.46 20.85
N ASP A 114 -20.51 -13.83 22.09
CA ASP A 114 -19.50 -14.87 22.33
C ASP A 114 -19.98 -16.31 22.01
N ASP A 115 -21.29 -16.51 21.82
CA ASP A 115 -21.90 -17.82 21.56
C ASP A 115 -21.97 -18.13 20.05
N ALA A 116 -21.23 -19.16 19.61
CA ALA A 116 -21.14 -19.59 18.22
C ALA A 116 -22.36 -20.40 17.73
N SER A 117 -23.22 -20.89 18.61
CA SER A 117 -24.29 -21.85 18.27
C SER A 117 -25.35 -21.29 17.30
N GLN A 118 -25.72 -20.02 17.45
CA GLN A 118 -26.65 -19.34 16.55
C GLN A 118 -26.06 -19.11 15.16
N TRP A 119 -24.75 -18.82 15.09
CA TRP A 119 -24.04 -18.69 13.83
C TRP A 119 -23.94 -20.01 13.08
N GLU A 120 -23.61 -21.11 13.78
CA GLU A 120 -23.62 -22.46 13.19
C GLU A 120 -25.00 -22.82 12.64
N THR A 121 -26.06 -22.50 13.38
CA THR A 121 -27.46 -22.73 12.95
C THR A 121 -27.81 -21.91 11.70
N PHE A 122 -27.43 -20.63 11.66
CA PHE A 122 -27.63 -19.77 10.49
C PHE A 122 -26.92 -20.33 9.25
N VAL A 123 -25.65 -20.71 9.38
CA VAL A 123 -24.86 -21.26 8.27
C VAL A 123 -25.45 -22.57 7.78
N ALA A 124 -25.80 -23.49 8.68
CA ALA A 124 -26.41 -24.77 8.29
C ALA A 124 -27.72 -24.57 7.51
N GLN A 125 -28.56 -23.61 7.92
CA GLN A 125 -29.81 -23.30 7.20
C GLN A 125 -29.57 -22.64 5.85
N LEU A 126 -28.59 -21.74 5.76
CA LEU A 126 -28.20 -21.08 4.51
C LEU A 126 -27.67 -22.08 3.48
N LEU A 127 -26.89 -23.05 3.92
CA LEU A 127 -26.35 -24.10 3.06
C LEU A 127 -27.41 -25.10 2.57
N ALA A 128 -28.44 -25.35 3.38
CA ALA A 128 -29.54 -26.26 3.07
C ALA A 128 -30.62 -25.66 2.13
N LEU A 129 -30.56 -24.36 1.82
CA LEU A 129 -31.51 -23.73 0.90
C LEU A 129 -31.27 -24.14 -0.56
N GLU A 130 -32.32 -24.61 -1.23
CA GLU A 130 -32.34 -24.84 -2.69
C GLU A 130 -32.32 -23.51 -3.44
N ARG A 131 -31.45 -23.40 -4.46
CA ARG A 131 -31.10 -22.12 -5.13
C ARG A 131 -31.53 -22.03 -6.59
N GLY A 132 -32.21 -23.06 -7.11
CA GLY A 132 -32.66 -23.10 -8.51
C GLY A 132 -33.55 -21.90 -8.89
N ASP A 133 -34.43 -21.48 -7.97
CA ASP A 133 -35.46 -20.46 -8.24
C ASP A 133 -35.09 -19.03 -7.80
N TRP A 134 -33.81 -18.76 -7.51
CA TRP A 134 -33.40 -17.44 -7.00
C TRP A 134 -33.12 -16.47 -8.14
N SER A 135 -33.53 -15.21 -7.95
CA SER A 135 -33.22 -14.12 -8.89
C SER A 135 -31.74 -13.75 -8.86
N ALA A 136 -31.23 -13.10 -9.91
CA ALA A 136 -29.85 -12.62 -9.98
C ALA A 136 -29.50 -11.69 -8.79
N TRP A 137 -30.44 -10.83 -8.39
CA TRP A 137 -30.32 -9.97 -7.22
C TRP A 137 -30.24 -10.75 -5.90
N GLU A 138 -31.04 -11.81 -5.72
CA GLU A 138 -30.98 -12.61 -4.49
C GLU A 138 -29.64 -13.35 -4.39
N LYS A 139 -29.18 -13.92 -5.51
CA LYS A 139 -27.89 -14.62 -5.59
C LYS A 139 -26.71 -13.67 -5.37
N SER A 140 -26.82 -12.40 -5.77
CA SER A 140 -25.74 -11.41 -5.56
C SER A 140 -25.49 -11.10 -4.08
N HIS A 141 -26.42 -11.42 -3.17
CA HIS A 141 -26.23 -11.23 -1.73
C HIS A 141 -25.56 -12.44 -1.05
N LEU A 142 -25.47 -13.59 -1.73
CA LEU A 142 -24.79 -14.80 -1.26
C LEU A 142 -23.26 -14.71 -1.36
N THR A 143 -22.73 -13.76 -2.14
CA THR A 143 -21.29 -13.54 -2.38
C THR A 143 -20.53 -13.01 -1.15
N PHE A 144 -21.10 -13.17 0.05
CA PHE A 144 -20.50 -12.79 1.31
C PHE A 144 -19.81 -13.97 2.02
N LEU A 145 -20.30 -15.20 1.81
CA LEU A 145 -19.75 -16.38 2.49
C LEU A 145 -18.42 -16.83 1.86
N ARG A 146 -17.37 -16.86 2.68
CA ARG A 146 -16.02 -17.28 2.28
C ARG A 146 -15.72 -18.72 2.69
N LEU A 147 -16.58 -19.65 2.28
CA LEU A 147 -16.42 -21.08 2.59
C LEU A 147 -15.50 -21.73 1.54
N ALA A 148 -14.19 -21.72 1.82
CA ALA A 148 -13.19 -22.41 1.01
C ALA A 148 -12.42 -23.39 1.90
N SER A 149 -12.50 -24.68 1.58
CA SER A 149 -11.90 -25.75 2.39
C SER A 149 -11.45 -26.90 1.49
N LEU A 150 -10.51 -27.72 1.98
CA LEU A 150 -10.00 -28.87 1.23
C LEU A 150 -11.12 -29.80 0.71
N PRO A 151 -12.18 -30.13 1.47
CA PRO A 151 -13.32 -30.92 1.00
C PRO A 151 -14.00 -30.47 -0.30
N MET A 152 -13.83 -29.22 -0.74
CA MET A 152 -14.37 -28.74 -2.03
C MET A 152 -13.80 -29.44 -3.26
N TRP A 153 -12.65 -30.12 -3.13
CA TRP A 153 -12.09 -30.94 -4.20
C TRP A 153 -12.95 -32.16 -4.53
N SER A 154 -14.11 -32.34 -3.88
CA SER A 154 -15.08 -33.38 -4.23
C SER A 154 -15.72 -33.08 -5.58
N ALA A 155 -15.69 -31.82 -6.01
CA ALA A 155 -16.10 -31.39 -7.34
C ALA A 155 -15.09 -31.77 -8.45
N LEU A 156 -13.88 -32.25 -8.10
CA LEU A 156 -12.85 -32.61 -9.06
C LEU A 156 -12.88 -34.11 -9.39
N SER A 157 -12.58 -34.47 -10.64
CA SER A 157 -12.46 -35.87 -11.04
C SER A 157 -11.30 -36.58 -10.30
N PRO A 158 -11.31 -37.91 -10.17
CA PRO A 158 -10.21 -38.65 -9.53
C PRO A 158 -8.85 -38.34 -10.17
N THR A 159 -8.79 -38.25 -11.50
CA THR A 159 -7.58 -37.90 -12.26
C THR A 159 -7.08 -36.51 -11.91
N GLN A 160 -7.97 -35.51 -11.90
CA GLN A 160 -7.63 -34.12 -11.55
C GLN A 160 -7.10 -34.03 -10.11
N ARG A 161 -7.74 -34.73 -9.15
CA ARG A 161 -7.28 -34.78 -7.76
C ARG A 161 -5.90 -35.42 -7.64
N GLN A 162 -5.67 -36.52 -8.34
CA GLN A 162 -4.39 -37.23 -8.30
C GLN A 162 -3.24 -36.37 -8.84
N ILE A 163 -3.47 -35.58 -9.90
CA ILE A 163 -2.48 -34.62 -10.43
C ILE A 163 -2.08 -33.61 -9.35
N GLU A 164 -3.05 -33.08 -8.58
CA GLU A 164 -2.74 -32.12 -7.51
C GLU A 164 -2.09 -32.78 -6.28
N PHE A 165 -2.47 -34.02 -5.95
CA PHE A 165 -1.82 -34.78 -4.88
C PHE A 165 -0.37 -35.14 -5.22
N GLN A 166 -0.04 -35.39 -6.49
CA GLN A 166 1.36 -35.58 -6.90
C GLN A 166 2.21 -34.32 -6.65
N LYS A 167 1.63 -33.13 -6.84
CA LYS A 167 2.31 -31.86 -6.51
C LYS A 167 2.45 -31.66 -5.00
N SER A 168 1.45 -32.07 -4.23
CA SER A 168 1.41 -31.90 -2.76
C SER A 168 0.94 -33.17 -2.03
N PRO A 169 1.82 -34.18 -1.83
CA PRO A 169 1.43 -35.49 -1.27
C PRO A 169 0.87 -35.45 0.15
N LYS A 170 1.18 -34.39 0.92
CA LYS A 170 0.64 -34.20 2.27
C LYS A 170 -0.87 -33.99 2.27
N LEU A 171 -1.43 -33.38 1.21
CA LEU A 171 -2.85 -33.06 1.13
C LEU A 171 -3.73 -34.30 0.98
N GLU A 172 -3.23 -35.36 0.35
CA GLU A 172 -3.97 -36.61 0.16
C GLU A 172 -4.39 -37.24 1.50
N ARG A 173 -3.48 -37.25 2.48
CA ARG A 173 -3.78 -37.75 3.84
C ARG A 173 -4.81 -36.88 4.56
N HIS A 174 -4.72 -35.56 4.41
CA HIS A 174 -5.68 -34.63 5.00
C HIS A 174 -7.06 -34.75 4.34
N TRP A 175 -7.10 -34.96 3.02
CA TRP A 175 -8.32 -35.21 2.24
C TRP A 175 -9.02 -36.49 2.70
N GLN A 176 -8.28 -37.61 2.77
CA GLN A 176 -8.79 -38.89 3.25
C GLN A 176 -9.32 -38.81 4.69
N SER A 177 -8.63 -38.04 5.55
CA SER A 177 -9.09 -37.79 6.92
C SER A 177 -10.34 -36.91 6.99
N ALA A 178 -10.54 -35.99 6.04
CA ALA A 178 -11.63 -35.02 6.05
C ALA A 178 -12.93 -35.57 5.45
N ILE A 179 -12.85 -36.54 4.54
CA ILE A 179 -14.04 -37.14 3.91
C ILE A 179 -14.58 -38.34 4.66
N GLY A 180 -13.80 -38.90 5.59
CA GLY A 180 -14.11 -40.19 6.19
C GLY A 180 -13.91 -41.32 5.18
N SER A 181 -13.65 -42.52 5.67
CA SER A 181 -13.40 -43.71 4.85
C SER A 181 -14.67 -44.24 4.16
N SER A 182 -15.45 -43.40 3.49
CA SER A 182 -16.70 -43.79 2.82
C SER A 182 -16.66 -43.70 1.29
N ASP A 183 -15.53 -43.29 0.71
CA ASP A 183 -15.36 -43.17 -0.75
C ASP A 183 -14.30 -44.17 -1.25
N GLY A 184 -14.37 -45.39 -0.73
CA GLY A 184 -13.46 -46.48 -1.03
C GLY A 184 -14.22 -47.70 -1.52
N ASP A 185 -14.85 -47.59 -2.69
CA ASP A 185 -15.22 -48.73 -3.52
C ASP A 185 -15.26 -48.25 -4.97
N VAL A 186 -14.10 -48.29 -5.65
CA VAL A 186 -13.89 -48.83 -7.01
C VAL A 186 -12.37 -48.76 -7.28
N GLU A 187 -11.78 -49.95 -7.45
CA GLU A 187 -10.49 -50.24 -8.10
C GLU A 187 -9.16 -49.84 -7.42
N MET A 188 -8.60 -50.79 -6.64
CA MET A 188 -7.26 -51.36 -6.87
C MET A 188 -7.06 -52.58 -5.96
N ALA A 189 -7.47 -53.75 -6.46
CA ALA A 189 -6.93 -55.02 -6.00
C ALA A 189 -5.66 -55.31 -6.81
N ASP A 190 -4.51 -54.81 -6.34
CA ASP A 190 -3.20 -55.47 -6.49
C ASP A 190 -2.05 -54.58 -5.98
N ALA A 191 -1.73 -54.71 -4.69
CA ALA A 191 -0.38 -54.47 -4.16
C ALA A 191 -0.30 -55.00 -2.73
N ALA A 192 -0.32 -56.33 -2.59
CA ALA A 192 0.17 -56.96 -1.38
C ALA A 192 1.70 -56.76 -1.27
N GLN A 193 2.17 -56.56 -0.03
CA GLN A 193 3.57 -56.59 0.44
C GLN A 193 4.33 -55.25 0.52
N THR A 194 4.13 -54.53 1.62
CA THR A 194 5.28 -53.95 2.36
C THR A 194 5.08 -54.13 3.86
N LYS A 195 6.14 -54.62 4.51
CA LYS A 195 6.20 -55.06 5.92
C LYS A 195 6.03 -53.90 6.90
N PRO A 196 5.46 -54.13 8.10
CA PRO A 196 5.28 -53.08 9.11
C PRO A 196 6.60 -52.83 9.87
N THR A 197 7.17 -51.63 9.76
CA THR A 197 8.24 -51.18 10.67
C THR A 197 7.68 -50.59 11.96
N LYS A 198 8.27 -51.05 13.07
CA LYS A 198 7.85 -50.90 14.48
C LYS A 198 7.55 -49.44 14.89
N ARG A 199 6.30 -49.18 15.27
CA ARG A 199 5.86 -47.99 16.01
C ARG A 199 6.46 -47.95 17.42
N ARG A 200 7.12 -46.84 17.75
CA ARG A 200 7.52 -46.48 19.13
C ARG A 200 6.29 -45.96 19.86
N LYS A 201 5.91 -46.63 20.95
CA LYS A 201 4.76 -46.29 21.81
C LYS A 201 5.06 -45.04 22.65
N THR A 202 4.40 -43.94 22.32
CA THR A 202 3.99 -42.90 23.28
C THR A 202 2.61 -42.41 22.85
N ALA A 203 1.59 -43.20 23.21
CA ALA A 203 0.19 -42.87 22.95
C ALA A 203 -0.29 -41.86 24.00
N LYS A 204 -0.20 -40.56 23.69
CA LYS A 204 -1.25 -39.63 24.07
C LYS A 204 -2.36 -39.85 23.05
N GLN A 205 -3.54 -40.24 23.50
CA GLN A 205 -4.72 -40.36 22.63
C GLN A 205 -4.85 -39.06 21.81
N PRO A 206 -5.00 -39.14 20.48
CA PRO A 206 -5.46 -37.97 19.73
C PRO A 206 -6.81 -37.54 20.34
N PRO A 207 -7.06 -36.22 20.49
CA PRO A 207 -8.37 -35.75 20.94
C PRO A 207 -9.45 -36.35 20.02
N PRO A 208 -10.64 -36.69 20.55
CA PRO A 208 -11.73 -37.18 19.72
C PRO A 208 -11.99 -36.15 18.61
N PRO A 209 -12.30 -36.59 17.37
CA PRO A 209 -12.72 -35.66 16.33
C PRO A 209 -13.90 -34.86 16.88
N ALA A 210 -13.81 -33.53 16.80
CA ALA A 210 -14.92 -32.66 17.16
C ALA A 210 -16.20 -33.15 16.45
N PRO A 211 -17.35 -33.17 17.14
CA PRO A 211 -18.57 -33.75 16.60
C PRO A 211 -19.05 -32.97 15.37
N GLY A 212 -18.96 -33.61 14.21
CA GLY A 212 -19.89 -33.49 13.08
C GLY A 212 -20.11 -32.11 12.47
N ILE A 213 -19.22 -31.68 11.57
CA ILE A 213 -19.60 -30.82 10.46
C ILE A 213 -18.83 -31.25 9.19
N SER A 214 -19.44 -32.12 8.41
CA SER A 214 -19.05 -32.45 7.03
C SER A 214 -20.33 -32.80 6.28
N SER A 215 -21.28 -31.86 6.24
CA SER A 215 -22.48 -32.00 5.41
C SER A 215 -22.07 -31.91 3.93
N SER A 216 -22.72 -32.68 3.04
CA SER A 216 -22.49 -32.59 1.58
C SER A 216 -22.64 -31.14 1.07
N HIS A 217 -23.53 -30.38 1.70
CA HIS A 217 -23.84 -29.00 1.36
C HIS A 217 -22.66 -28.04 1.57
N GLU A 218 -21.79 -28.25 2.57
CA GLU A 218 -20.61 -27.40 2.78
C GLU A 218 -19.54 -27.63 1.73
N LYS A 219 -19.32 -28.88 1.33
CA LYS A 219 -18.30 -29.25 0.35
C LYS A 219 -18.64 -28.71 -1.03
N MET A 220 -19.93 -28.77 -1.37
CA MET A 220 -20.43 -28.42 -2.71
C MET A 220 -20.97 -26.99 -2.81
N PHE A 221 -21.09 -26.23 -1.70
CA PHE A 221 -21.65 -24.88 -1.72
C PHE A 221 -21.06 -23.96 -2.78
N LEU A 222 -19.73 -23.81 -2.77
CA LEU A 222 -19.01 -22.89 -3.66
C LEU A 222 -18.85 -23.49 -5.07
N PRO A 223 -18.51 -24.79 -5.24
CA PRO A 223 -18.58 -25.44 -6.56
C PRO A 223 -19.93 -25.33 -7.25
N ASP A 224 -21.03 -25.56 -6.54
CA ASP A 224 -22.39 -25.46 -7.11
C ASP A 224 -22.73 -24.01 -7.45
N LEU A 225 -22.29 -23.05 -6.63
CA LEU A 225 -22.47 -21.62 -6.94
C LEU A 225 -21.68 -21.20 -8.19
N ILE A 226 -20.50 -21.77 -8.42
CA ILE A 226 -19.70 -21.53 -9.63
C ILE A 226 -20.40 -22.17 -10.84
N ARG A 227 -20.90 -23.40 -10.71
CA ARG A 227 -21.64 -24.07 -11.79
C ARG A 227 -22.90 -23.29 -12.18
N ASP A 228 -23.72 -22.92 -11.19
CA ASP A 228 -24.90 -22.06 -11.35
C ASP A 228 -24.59 -20.77 -12.12
N PHE A 229 -23.43 -20.16 -11.83
CA PHE A 229 -22.97 -18.95 -12.50
C PHE A 229 -22.58 -19.22 -13.96
N LEU A 230 -21.81 -20.29 -14.20
CA LEU A 230 -21.36 -20.67 -15.55
C LEU A 230 -22.53 -21.05 -16.45
N ASP A 231 -23.49 -21.81 -15.93
CA ASP A 231 -24.71 -22.17 -16.65
C ASP A 231 -25.45 -20.91 -17.12
N ARG A 232 -25.59 -19.91 -16.24
CA ARG A 232 -26.26 -18.64 -16.56
C ARG A 232 -25.56 -17.82 -17.64
N ILE A 233 -24.24 -17.67 -17.56
CA ILE A 233 -23.51 -16.88 -18.56
C ILE A 233 -23.40 -17.59 -19.91
N SER A 234 -23.64 -18.91 -19.95
CA SER A 234 -23.69 -19.70 -21.17
C SER A 234 -25.04 -19.59 -21.91
N GLU A 235 -26.11 -19.17 -21.22
CA GLU A 235 -27.42 -19.01 -21.85
C GLU A 235 -27.41 -17.91 -22.93
N PRO A 236 -27.97 -18.17 -24.12
CA PRO A 236 -28.01 -17.17 -25.18
C PRO A 236 -28.94 -16.01 -24.80
N VAL A 237 -28.46 -14.77 -24.97
CA VAL A 237 -29.25 -13.56 -24.71
C VAL A 237 -30.47 -13.53 -25.63
N LYS A 238 -31.67 -13.68 -25.06
CA LYS A 238 -32.93 -13.62 -25.81
C LYS A 238 -33.12 -12.19 -26.35
N LYS A 239 -33.16 -12.03 -27.69
CA LYS A 239 -33.35 -10.73 -28.40
C LYS A 239 -34.61 -9.92 -27.98
N ALA A 240 -35.53 -10.50 -27.21
CA ALA A 240 -36.76 -9.88 -26.72
C ALA A 240 -36.73 -9.48 -25.23
N ALA A 241 -35.58 -9.64 -24.54
CA ALA A 241 -35.45 -9.22 -23.14
C ALA A 241 -35.50 -7.69 -23.01
N THR A 242 -36.20 -7.19 -21.98
CA THR A 242 -36.19 -5.77 -21.63
C THR A 242 -34.77 -5.37 -21.20
N GLY A 243 -34.33 -4.15 -21.54
CA GLY A 243 -32.99 -3.66 -21.18
C GLY A 243 -32.67 -3.86 -19.68
N ALA A 244 -33.65 -3.56 -18.82
CA ALA A 244 -33.53 -3.73 -17.37
C ALA A 244 -33.26 -5.18 -16.88
N ALA A 245 -33.69 -6.21 -17.60
CA ALA A 245 -33.45 -7.60 -17.21
C ALA A 245 -32.02 -8.05 -17.56
N VAL A 246 -31.53 -7.64 -18.74
CA VAL A 246 -30.12 -7.84 -19.13
C VAL A 246 -29.20 -7.08 -18.17
N ASP A 247 -29.66 -5.92 -17.72
CA ASP A 247 -28.95 -5.06 -16.80
C ASP A 247 -28.70 -5.71 -15.42
N ASP A 248 -29.71 -6.36 -14.86
CA ASP A 248 -29.59 -7.05 -13.57
C ASP A 248 -28.71 -8.32 -13.64
N GLU A 249 -28.75 -9.05 -14.76
CA GLU A 249 -27.84 -10.19 -14.99
C GLU A 249 -26.38 -9.73 -15.07
N LEU A 250 -26.10 -8.60 -15.75
CA LEU A 250 -24.74 -8.06 -15.85
C LEU A 250 -24.18 -7.60 -14.51
N ARG A 251 -25.02 -6.96 -13.69
CA ARG A 251 -24.64 -6.59 -12.32
C ARG A 251 -24.27 -7.82 -11.51
N TYR A 252 -25.03 -8.91 -11.64
CA TYR A 252 -24.70 -10.17 -11.00
C TYR A 252 -23.36 -10.72 -11.50
N VAL A 253 -23.10 -10.68 -12.81
CA VAL A 253 -21.80 -11.11 -13.37
C VAL A 253 -20.64 -10.30 -12.82
N ALA A 254 -20.74 -8.97 -12.82
CA ALA A 254 -19.72 -8.09 -12.26
C ALA A 254 -19.51 -8.36 -10.75
N LEU A 255 -20.57 -8.52 -9.97
CA LEU A 255 -20.46 -8.85 -8.54
C LEU A 255 -19.82 -10.21 -8.30
N PHE A 256 -20.16 -11.21 -9.10
CA PHE A 256 -19.62 -12.55 -8.98
C PHE A 256 -18.13 -12.61 -9.34
N MET A 257 -17.73 -11.94 -10.42
CA MET A 257 -16.31 -11.82 -10.79
C MET A 257 -15.50 -11.11 -9.70
N ALA A 258 -16.03 -10.03 -9.10
CA ALA A 258 -15.37 -9.34 -7.99
C ALA A 258 -15.30 -10.21 -6.73
N PHE A 259 -16.33 -11.00 -6.44
CA PHE A 259 -16.33 -11.98 -5.36
C PHE A 259 -15.25 -13.05 -5.54
N VAL A 260 -15.16 -13.65 -6.72
CA VAL A 260 -14.10 -14.62 -7.05
C VAL A 260 -12.73 -13.98 -6.92
N ASN A 261 -12.55 -12.75 -7.41
CA ASN A 261 -11.31 -12.01 -7.28
C ASN A 261 -10.93 -11.75 -5.80
N ASP A 262 -11.89 -11.37 -4.94
CA ASP A 262 -11.68 -11.17 -3.50
C ASP A 262 -11.26 -12.48 -2.79
N LEU A 263 -11.87 -13.61 -3.15
CA LEU A 263 -11.49 -14.93 -2.62
C LEU A 263 -10.09 -15.35 -3.07
N LEU A 264 -9.73 -15.08 -4.33
CA LEU A 264 -8.41 -15.41 -4.85
C LEU A 264 -7.30 -14.46 -4.37
N SER A 265 -7.69 -13.29 -3.89
CA SER A 265 -6.81 -12.23 -3.35
C SER A 265 -6.36 -12.50 -1.91
N GLN A 266 -6.81 -13.58 -1.28
CA GLN A 266 -6.41 -14.00 0.07
C GLN A 266 -5.94 -15.45 0.05
N LEU A 267 -4.78 -15.73 0.65
CA LEU A 267 -4.18 -17.06 0.62
C LEU A 267 -5.07 -18.17 1.22
N PRO A 268 -5.77 -17.97 2.36
CA PRO A 268 -6.60 -19.01 2.96
C PRO A 268 -7.74 -19.50 2.04
N THR A 269 -8.39 -18.58 1.34
CA THR A 269 -9.48 -18.89 0.41
C THR A 269 -8.97 -19.32 -0.96
N ARG A 270 -7.85 -18.75 -1.42
CA ARG A 270 -7.19 -19.12 -2.69
C ARG A 270 -6.73 -20.57 -2.71
N ARG A 271 -6.21 -21.08 -1.59
CA ARG A 271 -5.47 -22.36 -1.49
C ARG A 271 -6.13 -23.54 -2.17
N PHE A 272 -7.46 -23.66 -2.07
CA PHE A 272 -8.22 -24.76 -2.64
C PHE A 272 -9.10 -24.32 -3.81
N LEU A 273 -9.64 -23.10 -3.75
CA LEU A 273 -10.50 -22.54 -4.78
C LEU A 273 -9.78 -22.32 -6.12
N HIS A 274 -8.51 -21.91 -6.09
CA HIS A 274 -7.72 -21.65 -7.30
C HIS A 274 -7.66 -22.88 -8.21
N VAL A 275 -7.46 -24.06 -7.62
CA VAL A 275 -7.47 -25.34 -8.35
C VAL A 275 -8.84 -25.61 -8.97
N VAL A 276 -9.93 -25.42 -8.21
CA VAL A 276 -11.29 -25.66 -8.71
C VAL A 276 -11.61 -24.73 -9.89
N LEU A 277 -11.32 -23.44 -9.78
CA LEU A 277 -11.56 -22.48 -10.87
C LEU A 277 -10.74 -22.77 -12.12
N ARG A 278 -9.49 -23.23 -11.95
CA ARG A 278 -8.63 -23.66 -13.05
C ARG A 278 -9.21 -24.91 -13.74
N ARG A 279 -9.66 -25.91 -12.99
CA ARG A 279 -10.19 -27.18 -13.52
C ARG A 279 -11.55 -27.05 -14.20
N VAL A 280 -12.36 -26.07 -13.80
CA VAL A 280 -13.65 -25.77 -14.42
C VAL A 280 -13.49 -24.76 -15.59
N HIS A 281 -12.27 -24.36 -15.95
CA HIS A 281 -12.00 -23.40 -17.04
C HIS A 281 -12.76 -22.07 -16.88
N PHE A 282 -12.83 -21.57 -15.64
CA PHE A 282 -13.63 -20.39 -15.30
C PHE A 282 -13.34 -19.18 -16.17
N LEU A 283 -12.05 -18.84 -16.37
CA LEU A 283 -11.64 -17.66 -17.13
C LEU A 283 -11.93 -17.79 -18.64
N PRO A 284 -11.58 -18.90 -19.33
CA PRO A 284 -12.01 -19.15 -20.71
C PRO A 284 -13.53 -19.03 -20.90
N LEU A 285 -14.33 -19.68 -20.04
CA LEU A 285 -15.79 -19.68 -20.14
C LEU A 285 -16.38 -18.27 -19.96
N VAL A 286 -15.85 -17.48 -19.02
CA VAL A 286 -16.29 -16.10 -18.82
C VAL A 286 -15.96 -15.22 -20.04
N ARG A 287 -14.78 -15.38 -20.64
CA ARG A 287 -14.38 -14.59 -21.83
C ARG A 287 -15.18 -14.95 -23.09
N GLN A 288 -15.57 -16.22 -23.23
CA GLN A 288 -16.34 -16.72 -24.37
C GLN A 288 -17.87 -16.60 -24.18
N SER A 289 -18.32 -16.14 -23.01
CA SER A 289 -19.74 -16.01 -22.70
C SER A 289 -20.48 -15.13 -23.72
N PRO A 290 -21.60 -15.61 -24.30
CA PRO A 290 -22.47 -14.81 -25.15
C PRO A 290 -22.97 -13.52 -24.47
N LEU A 291 -23.24 -13.58 -23.16
CA LEU A 291 -23.71 -12.44 -22.37
C LEU A 291 -22.62 -11.37 -22.22
N VAL A 292 -21.37 -11.78 -21.97
CA VAL A 292 -20.22 -10.87 -21.90
C VAL A 292 -19.92 -10.27 -23.28
N ALA A 293 -19.93 -11.09 -24.34
CA ALA A 293 -19.71 -10.64 -25.72
C ALA A 293 -20.74 -9.61 -26.17
N HIS A 294 -22.03 -9.87 -25.90
CA HIS A 294 -23.11 -8.92 -26.19
C HIS A 294 -22.88 -7.55 -25.54
N CYS A 295 -22.27 -7.51 -24.35
CA CYS A 295 -22.05 -6.24 -23.66
C CYS A 295 -20.87 -5.45 -24.20
N LEU A 296 -19.89 -6.12 -24.81
CA LEU A 296 -18.78 -5.45 -25.47
C LEU A 296 -19.20 -4.77 -26.78
N GLU A 297 -20.33 -5.15 -27.36
CA GLU A 297 -20.82 -4.60 -28.63
C GLU A 297 -21.79 -3.41 -28.47
N TRP A 298 -22.62 -3.40 -27.41
CA TRP A 298 -23.79 -2.50 -27.31
C TRP A 298 -23.67 -1.38 -26.27
N ARG A 299 -22.51 -1.21 -25.63
CA ARG A 299 -22.32 -0.32 -24.47
C ARG A 299 -21.42 0.89 -24.77
N SER A 300 -21.44 1.86 -23.85
CA SER A 300 -20.54 3.00 -23.91
C SER A 300 -19.07 2.55 -23.79
N GLN A 301 -18.15 3.34 -24.36
CA GLN A 301 -16.71 3.01 -24.31
C GLN A 301 -16.18 2.90 -22.87
N CYS A 302 -16.72 3.68 -21.93
CA CYS A 302 -16.34 3.64 -20.52
C CYS A 302 -16.75 2.31 -19.83
N GLU A 303 -17.97 1.83 -20.09
CA GLU A 303 -18.46 0.57 -19.51
C GLU A 303 -17.72 -0.65 -20.08
N ILE A 304 -17.44 -0.62 -21.38
CA ILE A 304 -16.61 -1.64 -22.05
C ILE A 304 -15.23 -1.71 -21.40
N ALA A 305 -14.58 -0.54 -21.20
CA ALA A 305 -13.27 -0.46 -20.56
C ALA A 305 -13.31 -1.00 -19.11
N ALA A 306 -14.34 -0.68 -18.34
CA ALA A 306 -14.48 -1.16 -16.96
C ALA A 306 -14.64 -2.69 -16.89
N LEU A 307 -15.46 -3.28 -17.77
CA LEU A 307 -15.65 -4.73 -17.85
C LEU A 307 -14.35 -5.45 -18.28
N GLN A 308 -13.66 -4.91 -19.29
CA GLN A 308 -12.36 -5.43 -19.73
C GLN A 308 -11.31 -5.34 -18.61
N GLN A 309 -11.28 -4.24 -17.86
CA GLN A 309 -10.40 -4.08 -16.71
C GLN A 309 -10.70 -5.11 -15.62
N GLN A 310 -11.98 -5.41 -15.36
CA GLN A 310 -12.37 -6.42 -14.38
C GLN A 310 -11.93 -7.83 -14.81
N LEU A 311 -12.07 -8.17 -16.10
CA LEU A 311 -11.59 -9.44 -16.65
C LEU A 311 -10.06 -9.55 -16.58
N ALA A 312 -9.35 -8.47 -16.91
CA ALA A 312 -7.90 -8.40 -16.80
C ALA A 312 -7.44 -8.57 -15.34
N LEU A 313 -8.16 -7.98 -14.39
CA LEU A 313 -7.89 -8.11 -12.96
C LEU A 313 -8.03 -9.56 -12.50
N LEU A 314 -9.14 -10.22 -12.86
CA LEU A 314 -9.39 -11.61 -12.53
C LEU A 314 -8.30 -12.53 -13.13
N ALA A 315 -7.95 -12.33 -14.41
CA ALA A 315 -6.89 -13.08 -15.07
C ALA A 315 -5.54 -12.92 -14.34
N ALA A 316 -5.15 -11.69 -14.03
CA ALA A 316 -3.92 -11.40 -13.30
C ALA A 316 -3.91 -12.01 -11.89
N THR A 317 -5.06 -12.03 -11.20
CA THR A 317 -5.18 -12.66 -9.88
C THR A 317 -5.09 -14.18 -9.97
N MET A 318 -5.66 -14.81 -11.01
CA MET A 318 -5.52 -16.26 -11.24
C MET A 318 -4.09 -16.67 -11.59
N GLN A 319 -3.36 -15.84 -12.33
CA GLN A 319 -1.98 -16.10 -12.78
C GLN A 319 -0.90 -15.57 -11.83
N SER A 320 -1.27 -15.08 -10.63
CA SER A 320 -0.31 -14.49 -9.71
C SER A 320 0.81 -15.46 -9.33
N ALA A 321 2.03 -14.93 -9.26
CA ALA A 321 3.27 -15.68 -9.05
C ALA A 321 3.47 -16.13 -7.60
N ILE A 322 2.52 -16.90 -7.09
CA ILE A 322 2.52 -17.42 -5.73
C ILE A 322 2.06 -18.87 -5.72
N ASP A 323 2.76 -19.70 -4.95
CA ASP A 323 2.29 -21.06 -4.68
C ASP A 323 1.10 -21.00 -3.70
N ALA A 324 -0.07 -21.46 -4.16
CA ALA A 324 -1.32 -21.36 -3.40
C ALA A 324 -1.32 -22.18 -2.09
N HIS A 325 -0.43 -23.17 -1.93
CA HIS A 325 -0.39 -24.04 -0.75
C HIS A 325 0.63 -23.59 0.29
N THR A 326 1.79 -23.12 -0.16
CA THR A 326 2.89 -22.69 0.70
C THR A 326 2.87 -21.18 0.95
N GLY A 327 2.20 -20.40 0.10
CA GLY A 327 2.21 -18.94 0.15
C GLY A 327 3.53 -18.33 -0.33
N LYS A 328 4.46 -19.13 -0.87
CA LYS A 328 5.75 -18.62 -1.33
C LYS A 328 5.61 -17.96 -2.69
N SER A 329 6.14 -16.75 -2.78
CA SER A 329 6.33 -16.04 -4.04
C SER A 329 7.31 -16.79 -4.94
N LEU A 330 6.95 -16.93 -6.22
CA LEU A 330 7.76 -17.62 -7.22
C LEU A 330 8.70 -16.62 -7.90
N SER A 331 10.00 -16.92 -7.91
CA SER A 331 10.98 -16.17 -8.69
C SER A 331 10.71 -16.29 -10.20
N ALA A 332 11.24 -15.38 -11.01
CA ALA A 332 11.10 -15.44 -12.48
C ALA A 332 11.65 -16.74 -13.10
N ARG A 333 12.57 -17.44 -12.40
CA ARG A 333 13.03 -18.77 -12.80
C ARG A 333 11.98 -19.83 -12.45
N GLU A 334 11.49 -19.84 -11.22
CA GLU A 334 10.49 -20.81 -10.77
C GLU A 334 9.17 -20.67 -11.54
N GLN A 335 8.76 -19.45 -11.91
CA GLN A 335 7.60 -19.22 -12.77
C GLN A 335 7.77 -19.89 -14.14
N ARG A 336 8.95 -19.75 -14.77
CA ARG A 336 9.26 -20.42 -16.04
C ARG A 336 9.30 -21.94 -15.90
N GLU A 337 9.82 -22.45 -14.79
CA GLU A 337 9.81 -23.89 -14.49
C GLU A 337 8.38 -24.39 -14.24
N ALA A 338 7.54 -23.62 -13.56
CA ALA A 338 6.13 -23.96 -13.29
C ALA A 338 5.28 -23.96 -14.57
N ALA A 339 5.58 -23.08 -15.53
CA ALA A 339 4.95 -23.04 -16.84
C ALA A 339 5.41 -24.19 -17.77
N SER A 340 6.69 -24.53 -17.75
CA SER A 340 7.25 -25.52 -18.68
C SER A 340 7.01 -26.98 -18.26
N LYS A 341 6.94 -27.28 -16.96
CA LYS A 341 6.74 -28.66 -16.46
C LYS A 341 5.44 -29.32 -16.98
N PRO A 342 4.26 -28.66 -16.95
CA PRO A 342 3.04 -29.24 -17.50
C PRO A 342 3.14 -29.50 -19.01
N ILE A 343 3.77 -28.59 -19.76
CA ILE A 343 3.97 -28.74 -21.20
C ILE A 343 4.89 -29.94 -21.49
N GLN A 344 5.97 -30.09 -20.73
CA GLN A 344 6.86 -31.25 -20.87
C GLN A 344 6.15 -32.57 -20.53
N ALA A 345 5.27 -32.57 -19.52
CA ALA A 345 4.47 -33.76 -19.18
C ALA A 345 3.49 -34.12 -20.30
N LEU A 346 2.83 -33.13 -20.92
CA LEU A 346 2.01 -33.30 -22.12
C LEU A 346 2.83 -33.93 -23.25
N GLN A 347 4.01 -33.37 -23.56
CA GLN A 347 4.88 -33.85 -24.63
C GLN A 347 5.34 -35.29 -24.41
N GLN A 348 5.70 -35.63 -23.16
CA GLN A 348 6.10 -36.99 -22.79
C GLN A 348 4.95 -37.99 -22.93
N LEU A 349 3.73 -37.60 -22.54
CA LEU A 349 2.55 -38.45 -22.65
C LEU A 349 2.20 -38.69 -24.12
N VAL A 350 2.15 -37.63 -24.93
CA VAL A 350 1.88 -37.72 -26.37
C VAL A 350 2.92 -38.60 -27.06
N PHE A 351 4.21 -38.42 -26.77
CA PHE A 351 5.29 -39.22 -27.35
C PHE A 351 5.24 -40.71 -26.97
N ARG A 352 4.66 -41.03 -25.80
CA ARG A 352 4.54 -42.39 -25.30
C ARG A 352 3.33 -43.11 -25.91
N ASP A 353 2.18 -42.45 -25.90
CA ASP A 353 0.88 -43.11 -26.10
C ASP A 353 0.27 -42.86 -27.50
N TYR A 354 0.71 -41.83 -28.22
CA TYR A 354 0.11 -41.37 -29.49
C TYR A 354 1.11 -41.38 -30.66
N ARG A 355 2.01 -42.36 -30.70
CA ARG A 355 2.97 -42.51 -31.82
C ARG A 355 2.27 -42.88 -33.12
N ASN A 356 2.75 -42.31 -34.23
CA ASN A 356 2.21 -42.46 -35.58
C ASN A 356 0.79 -41.90 -35.76
N THR A 357 0.33 -41.02 -34.86
CA THR A 357 -0.91 -40.24 -35.06
C THR A 357 -0.56 -38.76 -35.29
N PRO A 358 -1.46 -37.98 -35.91
CA PRO A 358 -1.34 -36.52 -36.02
C PRO A 358 -1.01 -35.80 -34.70
N LEU A 359 -1.35 -36.39 -33.55
CA LEU A 359 -1.02 -35.82 -32.25
C LEU A 359 0.48 -35.87 -31.92
N GLU A 360 1.25 -36.77 -32.56
CA GLU A 360 2.70 -36.89 -32.36
C GLU A 360 3.45 -35.56 -32.61
N ASP A 361 2.93 -34.73 -33.52
CA ASP A 361 3.49 -33.41 -33.82
C ASP A 361 3.60 -32.55 -32.55
N LEU A 362 2.64 -32.65 -31.61
CA LEU A 362 2.66 -31.90 -30.35
C LEU A 362 3.85 -32.27 -29.44
N ALA A 363 4.40 -33.48 -29.58
CA ALA A 363 5.51 -33.93 -28.74
C ALA A 363 6.83 -33.21 -29.04
N ILE A 364 7.02 -32.74 -30.27
CA ILE A 364 8.28 -32.14 -30.74
C ILE A 364 8.25 -30.60 -30.85
N VAL A 365 7.08 -29.99 -30.65
CA VAL A 365 6.93 -28.52 -30.69
C VAL A 365 7.78 -27.84 -29.61
N PRO A 366 8.45 -26.72 -29.89
CA PRO A 366 9.12 -25.94 -28.84
C PRO A 366 8.16 -25.53 -27.73
N VAL A 367 8.59 -25.64 -26.46
CA VAL A 367 7.77 -25.27 -25.28
C VAL A 367 7.21 -23.85 -25.39
N SER A 368 7.97 -22.92 -25.98
CA SER A 368 7.53 -21.53 -26.19
C SER A 368 6.34 -21.39 -27.14
N ALA A 369 6.18 -22.30 -28.12
CA ALA A 369 5.06 -22.25 -29.05
C ALA A 369 3.78 -22.85 -28.45
N ILE A 370 3.89 -23.81 -27.51
CA ILE A 370 2.73 -24.29 -26.72
C ILE A 370 2.36 -23.27 -25.64
N ALA A 371 3.36 -22.60 -25.05
CA ALA A 371 3.12 -21.55 -24.05
C ALA A 371 2.47 -20.29 -24.65
N ASP A 372 2.65 -20.03 -25.95
CA ASP A 372 1.97 -18.94 -26.66
C ASP A 372 0.56 -19.38 -27.10
N GLY A 373 -0.47 -18.73 -26.54
CA GLY A 373 -1.85 -19.15 -26.74
C GLY A 373 -2.32 -19.10 -28.20
N ALA A 374 -1.86 -18.11 -28.97
CA ALA A 374 -2.24 -17.97 -30.38
C ALA A 374 -1.59 -19.08 -31.23
N SER A 375 -0.30 -19.34 -31.04
CA SER A 375 0.42 -20.42 -31.71
C SER A 375 -0.17 -21.79 -31.34
N PHE A 376 -0.45 -22.03 -30.05
CA PHE A 376 -0.99 -23.30 -29.59
C PHE A 376 -2.41 -23.56 -30.12
N ALA A 377 -3.28 -22.53 -30.13
CA ALA A 377 -4.60 -22.63 -30.72
C ALA A 377 -4.54 -23.00 -32.21
N GLY A 378 -3.62 -22.37 -32.97
CA GLY A 378 -3.41 -22.65 -34.39
C GLY A 378 -2.91 -24.08 -34.66
N LEU A 379 -2.13 -24.65 -33.75
CA LEU A 379 -1.69 -26.06 -33.83
C LEU A 379 -2.79 -27.05 -33.46
N LEU A 380 -3.60 -26.74 -32.45
CA LEU A 380 -4.59 -27.66 -31.89
C LEU A 380 -5.92 -27.70 -32.67
N ALA A 381 -6.38 -26.56 -33.20
CA ALA A 381 -7.63 -26.47 -33.96
C ALA A 381 -7.74 -27.50 -35.12
N PRO A 382 -6.73 -27.66 -36.01
CA PRO A 382 -6.81 -28.67 -37.07
C PRO A 382 -6.81 -30.11 -36.53
N LEU A 383 -6.12 -30.37 -35.42
CA LEU A 383 -6.08 -31.69 -34.78
C LEU A 383 -7.43 -32.06 -34.16
N VAL A 384 -8.11 -31.11 -33.52
CA VAL A 384 -9.46 -31.32 -32.95
C VAL A 384 -10.47 -31.66 -34.05
N VAL A 385 -10.37 -31.02 -35.21
CA VAL A 385 -11.25 -31.30 -36.36
C VAL A 385 -10.94 -32.67 -36.98
N ALA A 386 -9.67 -33.04 -37.09
CA ALA A 386 -9.26 -34.31 -37.71
C ALA A 386 -9.47 -35.53 -36.80
N GLU A 387 -9.17 -35.43 -35.50
CA GLU A 387 -9.09 -36.58 -34.58
C GLU A 387 -9.78 -36.33 -33.22
N ARG A 388 -11.01 -35.81 -33.24
CA ARG A 388 -11.76 -35.44 -32.02
C ARG A 388 -11.78 -36.51 -30.92
N ALA A 389 -11.97 -37.79 -31.27
CA ALA A 389 -12.02 -38.87 -30.30
C ALA A 389 -10.70 -39.08 -29.54
N GLN A 390 -9.55 -38.96 -30.23
CA GLN A 390 -8.24 -39.06 -29.60
C GLN A 390 -7.95 -37.84 -28.73
N VAL A 391 -8.35 -36.64 -29.17
CA VAL A 391 -8.19 -35.42 -28.37
C VAL A 391 -9.06 -35.45 -27.11
N ASN A 392 -10.29 -35.96 -27.19
CA ASN A 392 -11.15 -36.14 -26.01
C ASN A 392 -10.50 -37.08 -25.00
N PHE A 393 -9.94 -38.21 -25.44
CA PHE A 393 -9.25 -39.14 -24.57
C PHE A 393 -8.01 -38.51 -23.93
N LEU A 394 -7.21 -37.78 -24.73
CA LEU A 394 -6.06 -37.02 -24.26
C LEU A 394 -6.47 -35.97 -23.21
N ALA A 395 -7.56 -35.26 -23.42
CA ALA A 395 -8.08 -34.23 -22.51
C ALA A 395 -8.46 -34.81 -21.14
N VAL A 396 -9.10 -35.99 -21.11
CA VAL A 396 -9.46 -36.70 -19.87
C VAL A 396 -8.21 -37.24 -19.16
N GLN A 397 -7.26 -37.83 -19.89
CA GLN A 397 -6.01 -38.34 -19.32
C GLN A 397 -5.16 -37.25 -18.66
N LEU A 398 -5.13 -36.06 -19.26
CA LEU A 398 -4.39 -34.90 -18.74
C LEU A 398 -5.16 -34.15 -17.63
N GLY A 399 -6.41 -34.51 -17.36
CA GLY A 399 -7.27 -33.79 -16.43
C GLY A 399 -7.63 -32.38 -16.89
N VAL A 400 -7.60 -32.13 -18.21
CA VAL A 400 -8.17 -30.92 -18.82
C VAL A 400 -9.69 -30.98 -18.70
N VAL A 401 -10.29 -32.14 -18.96
CA VAL A 401 -11.74 -32.37 -18.82
C VAL A 401 -11.97 -33.41 -17.73
N SER A 402 -13.13 -33.39 -17.06
CA SER A 402 -13.43 -34.24 -15.92
C SER A 402 -13.66 -35.69 -16.32
N ASP A 403 -14.46 -35.91 -17.36
CA ASP A 403 -14.92 -37.21 -17.84
C ASP A 403 -15.18 -37.20 -19.36
N PRO A 404 -15.33 -38.38 -20.01
CA PRO A 404 -15.58 -38.45 -21.44
C PRO A 404 -16.94 -37.86 -21.88
N ASP A 405 -17.92 -37.80 -20.97
CA ASP A 405 -19.24 -37.26 -21.28
C ASP A 405 -19.17 -35.73 -21.45
N GLU A 406 -18.52 -35.03 -20.51
CA GLU A 406 -18.20 -33.61 -20.61
C GLU A 406 -17.42 -33.31 -21.91
N ALA A 407 -16.41 -34.12 -22.24
CA ALA A 407 -15.61 -33.94 -23.46
C ALA A 407 -16.43 -34.07 -24.75
N SER A 408 -17.51 -34.85 -24.72
CA SER A 408 -18.40 -35.06 -25.86
C SER A 408 -19.39 -33.92 -26.08
N HIS A 409 -19.75 -33.20 -25.00
CA HIS A 409 -20.70 -32.08 -25.04
C HIS A 409 -20.06 -30.74 -25.43
N LEU A 410 -18.73 -30.60 -25.30
CA LEU A 410 -18.00 -29.39 -25.65
C LEU A 410 -17.88 -29.17 -27.17
N SER A 411 -18.02 -27.93 -27.61
CA SER A 411 -17.70 -27.53 -28.99
C SER A 411 -16.21 -27.67 -29.30
N ASN A 412 -15.84 -27.55 -30.59
CA ASN A 412 -14.42 -27.56 -30.98
C ASN A 412 -13.66 -26.35 -30.42
N ASP A 413 -14.30 -25.18 -30.43
CA ASP A 413 -13.67 -23.94 -29.96
C ASP A 413 -13.50 -23.92 -28.44
N GLU A 414 -14.45 -24.48 -27.68
CA GLU A 414 -14.33 -24.66 -26.23
C GLU A 414 -13.23 -25.66 -25.87
N LEU A 415 -13.14 -26.79 -26.59
CA LEU A 415 -12.08 -27.75 -26.31
C LEU A 415 -10.70 -27.15 -26.56
N VAL A 416 -10.52 -26.40 -27.66
CA VAL A 416 -9.26 -25.67 -27.92
C VAL A 416 -8.99 -24.64 -26.82
N SER A 417 -10.00 -23.87 -26.39
CA SER A 417 -9.83 -22.85 -25.37
C SER A 417 -9.47 -23.42 -24.00
N PHE A 418 -9.94 -24.63 -23.66
CA PHE A 418 -9.61 -25.33 -22.42
C PHE A 418 -8.16 -25.79 -22.39
N PHE A 419 -7.65 -26.35 -23.50
CA PHE A 419 -6.23 -26.68 -23.63
C PHE A 419 -5.36 -25.42 -23.57
N VAL A 420 -5.74 -24.36 -24.31
CA VAL A 420 -5.01 -23.09 -24.27
C VAL A 420 -5.00 -22.50 -22.86
N GLY A 421 -6.14 -22.52 -22.15
CA GLY A 421 -6.23 -22.03 -20.77
C GLY A 421 -5.37 -22.80 -19.76
N GLU A 422 -5.13 -24.09 -19.99
CA GLU A 422 -4.34 -24.95 -19.09
C GLU A 422 -2.82 -24.86 -19.32
N TYR A 423 -2.40 -24.68 -20.58
CA TYR A 423 -0.99 -24.76 -21.00
C TYR A 423 -0.37 -23.44 -21.46
N ALA A 424 -1.17 -22.52 -22.01
CA ALA A 424 -0.65 -21.22 -22.43
C ALA A 424 -0.44 -20.33 -21.21
N VAL A 425 0.61 -19.51 -21.28
CA VAL A 425 0.89 -18.47 -20.28
C VAL A 425 0.59 -17.15 -20.93
N GLU A 426 -0.43 -16.44 -20.45
CA GLU A 426 -0.61 -15.06 -20.90
C GLU A 426 0.60 -14.25 -20.45
N PRO A 427 1.18 -13.43 -21.34
CA PRO A 427 2.18 -12.46 -20.92
C PRO A 427 1.51 -11.54 -19.90
N LEU A 428 1.85 -11.71 -18.62
CA LEU A 428 1.45 -10.77 -17.59
C LEU A 428 2.06 -9.43 -17.99
N GLN A 429 1.22 -8.53 -18.51
CA GLN A 429 1.63 -7.16 -18.73
C GLN A 429 2.13 -6.65 -17.39
N GLN A 430 3.42 -6.36 -17.32
CA GLN A 430 4.01 -5.88 -16.08
C GLN A 430 3.34 -4.55 -15.80
N TRP A 431 2.55 -4.46 -14.74
CA TRP A 431 1.83 -3.25 -14.38
C TRP A 431 2.80 -2.06 -14.13
N ALA A 432 4.08 -2.35 -13.86
CA ALA A 432 5.16 -1.37 -13.84
C ALA A 432 5.42 -0.66 -15.19
N GLU A 433 4.90 -1.22 -16.28
CA GLU A 433 4.90 -0.65 -17.63
C GLU A 433 3.53 -0.05 -17.98
N ALA A 434 2.66 0.22 -16.99
CA ALA A 434 1.45 1.00 -17.20
C ALA A 434 1.73 2.52 -17.17
N PRO A 435 0.93 3.34 -17.88
CA PRO A 435 1.03 4.78 -17.81
C PRO A 435 0.86 5.31 -16.38
N ALA A 436 1.76 6.19 -15.95
CA ALA A 436 1.71 6.74 -14.59
C ALA A 436 0.63 7.81 -14.45
N TYR A 437 0.31 8.51 -15.54
CA TYR A 437 -0.73 9.55 -15.55
C TYR A 437 -2.09 8.95 -15.95
N PRO A 438 -3.16 9.27 -15.20
CA PRO A 438 -4.53 9.06 -15.65
C PRO A 438 -4.82 9.82 -16.96
N THR A 439 -5.59 9.18 -17.84
CA THR A 439 -6.07 9.74 -19.10
C THR A 439 -7.52 10.23 -18.96
N GLU A 440 -8.09 10.81 -20.02
CA GLU A 440 -9.50 11.21 -20.07
C GLU A 440 -10.48 10.08 -19.68
N LEU A 441 -10.14 8.83 -20.01
CA LEU A 441 -10.96 7.65 -19.69
C LEU A 441 -10.92 7.31 -18.20
N ASP A 442 -9.77 7.51 -17.56
CA ASP A 442 -9.61 7.25 -16.12
C ASP A 442 -10.28 8.37 -15.30
N ILE A 443 -10.05 9.64 -15.67
CA ILE A 443 -10.47 10.84 -14.94
C ILE A 443 -12.00 10.98 -14.88
N TRP A 444 -12.68 10.82 -16.03
CA TRP A 444 -14.13 10.93 -16.12
C TRP A 444 -14.84 9.58 -16.18
N SER A 445 -14.20 8.53 -15.66
CA SER A 445 -14.89 7.28 -15.40
C SER A 445 -16.09 7.53 -14.48
N ASP A 446 -17.26 6.97 -14.83
CA ASP A 446 -18.48 7.06 -14.02
C ASP A 446 -18.26 6.53 -12.59
N LEU A 447 -17.27 5.66 -12.43
CA LEU A 447 -16.90 5.00 -11.19
C LEU A 447 -16.25 5.91 -10.14
N LEU A 448 -15.71 7.07 -10.54
CA LEU A 448 -15.04 8.05 -9.66
C LEU A 448 -15.87 9.33 -9.40
N GLY A 449 -17.11 9.41 -9.89
CA GLY A 449 -17.97 10.59 -9.74
C GLY A 449 -18.52 10.80 -8.32
N ASP A 450 -18.55 12.04 -7.85
CA ASP A 450 -18.95 12.46 -6.49
C ASP A 450 -20.42 12.93 -6.37
N THR A 451 -21.28 12.78 -7.39
CA THR A 451 -22.66 13.26 -7.27
C THR A 451 -23.42 12.45 -6.21
N GLU A 452 -24.08 13.12 -5.26
CA GLU A 452 -24.84 12.47 -4.18
C GLU A 452 -25.92 11.49 -4.69
N SER A 453 -26.37 11.66 -5.94
CA SER A 453 -27.25 10.74 -6.67
C SER A 453 -26.51 9.54 -7.31
N SER A 454 -25.25 9.70 -7.71
CA SER A 454 -24.38 8.67 -8.28
C SER A 454 -23.44 8.11 -7.21
N ARG A 455 -23.97 7.82 -6.02
CA ARG A 455 -23.29 6.86 -5.16
C ARG A 455 -23.20 5.58 -5.97
N VAL A 456 -22.05 4.90 -5.99
CA VAL A 456 -21.82 3.61 -6.68
C VAL A 456 -22.90 2.54 -6.38
N TYR A 457 -23.75 2.78 -5.38
CA TYR A 457 -24.85 1.94 -4.93
C TYR A 457 -26.19 2.70 -4.79
N GLY A 458 -26.37 3.84 -5.47
CA GLY A 458 -27.59 4.64 -5.45
C GLY A 458 -28.80 3.85 -5.97
N ALA A 459 -29.94 4.04 -5.31
CA ALA A 459 -31.23 3.49 -5.73
C ALA A 459 -31.78 4.12 -7.02
N ASP A 460 -31.15 5.21 -7.48
CA ASP A 460 -31.48 5.90 -8.72
C ASP A 460 -30.30 5.76 -9.69
N ASP A 461 -30.12 4.61 -10.36
CA ASP A 461 -29.29 4.62 -11.58
C ASP A 461 -29.52 3.45 -12.53
N THR A 462 -29.76 3.84 -13.79
CA THR A 462 -29.73 3.06 -15.02
C THR A 462 -28.29 2.72 -15.47
N LYS A 463 -27.32 2.79 -14.56
CA LYS A 463 -25.90 2.54 -14.82
C LYS A 463 -25.48 1.20 -14.21
N LEU A 464 -24.63 0.49 -14.92
CA LEU A 464 -24.64 -0.98 -14.90
C LEU A 464 -23.53 -1.66 -14.13
N LEU A 465 -22.58 -0.92 -13.60
CA LEU A 465 -21.42 -1.51 -12.96
C LEU A 465 -21.18 -0.88 -11.59
N PRO A 466 -21.97 -1.28 -10.56
CA PRO A 466 -21.82 -0.84 -9.18
C PRO A 466 -20.58 -1.48 -8.48
N VAL A 467 -19.53 -1.82 -9.23
CA VAL A 467 -18.34 -2.49 -8.72
C VAL A 467 -17.12 -1.87 -9.37
N LEU A 468 -16.25 -1.26 -8.57
CA LEU A 468 -14.98 -0.73 -9.05
C LEU A 468 -14.09 -1.91 -9.50
N PRO A 469 -13.53 -1.91 -10.73
CA PRO A 469 -12.63 -2.94 -11.24
C PRO A 469 -11.23 -2.78 -10.62
N THR A 470 -11.16 -2.81 -9.30
CA THR A 470 -9.96 -2.57 -8.50
C THR A 470 -9.85 -3.60 -7.37
N ARG A 471 -8.62 -3.84 -6.91
CA ARG A 471 -8.38 -4.67 -5.73
C ARG A 471 -8.51 -3.84 -4.45
N LYS A 472 -8.97 -4.49 -3.39
CA LYS A 472 -9.23 -3.85 -2.09
C LYS A 472 -8.01 -3.94 -1.16
N LEU A 473 -7.85 -2.93 -0.31
CA LEU A 473 -7.00 -3.02 0.87
C LEU A 473 -7.80 -3.70 1.99
N ASN A 474 -7.22 -4.74 2.58
CA ASN A 474 -7.83 -5.45 3.69
C ASN A 474 -6.71 -5.93 4.64
N LEU A 475 -6.93 -7.01 5.39
CA LEU A 475 -5.94 -7.55 6.32
C LEU A 475 -4.77 -8.27 5.65
N GLN A 476 -5.03 -8.97 4.55
CA GLN A 476 -4.09 -9.90 3.91
C GLN A 476 -3.82 -9.57 2.45
N PHE A 477 -2.58 -9.81 2.03
CA PHE A 477 -2.08 -9.61 0.67
C PHE A 477 -1.27 -10.82 0.25
N LEU A 478 -1.36 -11.25 -1.02
CA LEU A 478 -0.73 -12.50 -1.46
C LEU A 478 0.78 -12.47 -1.25
N ASN A 479 1.41 -11.39 -1.70
CA ASN A 479 2.84 -11.14 -1.56
C ASN A 479 3.15 -9.63 -1.66
N VAL A 480 4.43 -9.25 -1.53
CA VAL A 480 4.83 -7.84 -1.58
C VAL A 480 4.52 -7.25 -2.96
N ALA A 481 4.73 -8.01 -4.03
CA ALA A 481 4.37 -7.59 -5.39
C ALA A 481 2.88 -7.25 -5.56
N ASP A 482 1.97 -8.09 -5.04
CA ASP A 482 0.52 -7.85 -5.05
C ASP A 482 0.18 -6.61 -4.22
N TYR A 483 0.73 -6.49 -3.00
CA TYR A 483 0.53 -5.29 -2.17
C TYR A 483 0.95 -3.99 -2.88
N LEU A 484 2.11 -3.98 -3.54
CA LEU A 484 2.60 -2.83 -4.30
C LEU A 484 1.68 -2.51 -5.48
N GLN A 485 1.19 -3.51 -6.21
CA GLN A 485 0.27 -3.32 -7.33
C GLN A 485 -1.06 -2.71 -6.86
N ARG A 486 -1.69 -3.25 -5.80
CA ARG A 486 -2.95 -2.72 -5.26
C ARG A 486 -2.80 -1.27 -4.86
N THR A 487 -1.73 -0.98 -4.14
CA THR A 487 -1.43 0.37 -3.67
C THR A 487 -1.18 1.30 -4.86
N HIS A 488 -0.41 0.88 -5.86
CA HIS A 488 -0.17 1.66 -7.08
C HIS A 488 -1.48 2.03 -7.79
N ASP A 489 -2.34 1.04 -8.05
CA ASP A 489 -3.56 1.24 -8.83
C ASP A 489 -4.57 2.14 -8.11
N LEU A 490 -4.74 1.95 -6.79
CA LEU A 490 -5.63 2.78 -5.98
C LEU A 490 -5.16 4.24 -5.90
N PHE A 491 -3.86 4.47 -5.73
CA PHE A 491 -3.32 5.83 -5.70
C PHE A 491 -3.33 6.51 -7.07
N ARG A 492 -3.19 5.76 -8.17
CA ARG A 492 -3.38 6.29 -9.52
C ARG A 492 -4.83 6.75 -9.74
N LEU A 493 -5.81 6.01 -9.25
CA LEU A 493 -7.24 6.39 -9.33
C LEU A 493 -7.61 7.55 -8.40
N GLU A 494 -7.04 7.59 -7.20
CA GLU A 494 -7.18 8.74 -6.30
C GLU A 494 -6.60 10.01 -6.93
N ALA A 495 -5.45 9.89 -7.60
CA ALA A 495 -4.89 10.98 -8.38
C ALA A 495 -5.80 11.41 -9.53
N ALA A 496 -6.50 10.48 -10.20
CA ALA A 496 -7.47 10.79 -11.25
C ALA A 496 -8.66 11.60 -10.72
N SER A 497 -9.21 11.24 -9.55
CA SER A 497 -10.26 12.02 -8.87
C SER A 497 -9.75 13.41 -8.47
N ALA A 498 -8.53 13.51 -7.93
CA ALA A 498 -7.91 14.79 -7.62
C ALA A 498 -7.69 15.67 -8.87
N MET A 499 -7.36 15.05 -10.01
CA MET A 499 -7.24 15.75 -11.30
C MET A 499 -8.59 16.27 -11.79
N ARG A 500 -9.64 15.45 -11.68
CA ARG A 500 -11.01 15.83 -12.05
C ARG A 500 -11.45 17.10 -11.32
N ALA A 501 -11.20 17.17 -10.00
CA ALA A 501 -11.54 18.32 -9.16
C ALA A 501 -10.84 19.63 -9.58
N VAL A 502 -9.69 19.55 -10.27
CA VAL A 502 -8.96 20.72 -10.80
C VAL A 502 -9.37 21.02 -12.24
N LEU A 503 -9.50 19.99 -13.09
CA LEU A 503 -9.80 20.14 -14.51
C LEU A 503 -11.21 20.67 -14.76
N GLU A 504 -12.22 20.16 -14.07
CA GLU A 504 -13.60 20.59 -14.28
C GLU A 504 -13.82 22.09 -14.06
N PRO A 505 -13.43 22.70 -12.91
CA PRO A 505 -13.60 24.13 -12.72
C PRO A 505 -12.73 24.94 -13.70
N SER A 506 -11.49 24.52 -13.95
CA SER A 506 -10.58 25.25 -14.84
C SER A 506 -11.10 25.30 -16.28
N ILE A 507 -11.65 24.20 -16.79
CA ILE A 507 -12.21 24.12 -18.15
C ILE A 507 -13.50 24.95 -18.24
N LYS A 508 -14.35 24.92 -17.20
CA LYS A 508 -15.54 25.78 -17.12
C LYS A 508 -15.18 27.27 -17.14
N GLU A 509 -14.15 27.66 -16.39
CA GLU A 509 -13.66 29.04 -16.30
C GLU A 509 -13.05 29.57 -17.60
N LEU A 510 -12.47 28.71 -18.45
CA LEU A 510 -11.89 29.11 -19.73
C LEU A 510 -12.93 29.48 -20.79
N ASP A 511 -14.19 29.02 -20.64
CA ASP A 511 -15.32 29.31 -21.52
C ASP A 511 -14.96 29.15 -23.01
N ALA A 512 -14.75 27.89 -23.43
CA ALA A 512 -14.33 27.53 -24.77
C ALA A 512 -15.51 27.58 -25.75
N VAL A 513 -15.38 28.37 -26.81
CA VAL A 513 -16.43 28.57 -27.83
C VAL A 513 -15.84 28.45 -29.23
N ARG A 514 -16.62 27.91 -30.18
CA ARG A 514 -16.23 27.88 -31.59
C ARG A 514 -16.38 29.27 -32.20
N SER A 515 -15.28 29.80 -32.72
CA SER A 515 -15.27 31.12 -33.34
C SER A 515 -15.74 31.07 -34.79
N LEU A 516 -16.51 32.09 -35.18
CA LEU A 516 -17.03 32.27 -36.53
C LEU A 516 -16.08 33.07 -37.43
N THR A 517 -15.10 33.76 -36.85
CA THR A 517 -14.17 34.62 -37.60
C THR A 517 -13.07 33.82 -38.29
N SER A 518 -12.86 32.58 -37.86
CA SER A 518 -11.90 31.64 -38.46
C SER A 518 -12.63 30.70 -39.41
N ALA A 519 -12.15 30.59 -40.66
CA ALA A 519 -12.73 29.72 -41.69
C ALA A 519 -12.73 28.23 -41.31
N THR A 520 -11.98 27.85 -40.27
CA THR A 520 -11.77 26.48 -39.77
C THR A 520 -12.58 26.13 -38.52
N ALA A 521 -13.45 27.02 -38.02
CA ALA A 521 -14.22 26.82 -36.77
C ALA A 521 -13.34 26.47 -35.55
N GLU A 522 -12.28 27.25 -35.35
CA GLU A 522 -11.32 27.08 -34.26
C GLU A 522 -11.93 27.34 -32.88
N THR A 523 -11.38 26.66 -31.87
CA THR A 523 -11.76 26.85 -30.47
C THR A 523 -11.07 28.09 -29.91
N VAL A 524 -11.85 29.05 -29.42
CA VAL A 524 -11.38 30.28 -28.78
C VAL A 524 -11.83 30.29 -27.33
N PHE A 525 -10.96 30.79 -26.45
CA PHE A 525 -11.20 30.88 -25.01
C PHE A 525 -11.52 32.32 -24.64
N ARG A 526 -12.73 32.56 -24.13
CA ARG A 526 -13.18 33.89 -23.70
C ARG A 526 -12.94 34.14 -22.22
N GLY A 527 -12.98 33.06 -21.45
CA GLY A 527 -12.87 33.07 -20.01
C GLY A 527 -11.43 33.16 -19.52
N PHE A 528 -11.27 32.99 -18.21
CA PHE A 528 -9.98 33.06 -17.54
C PHE A 528 -9.98 32.11 -16.36
N SER A 529 -8.95 31.26 -16.31
CA SER A 529 -8.65 30.47 -15.13
C SER A 529 -7.32 30.93 -14.53
N ARG A 530 -7.22 30.86 -13.20
CA ARG A 530 -5.96 31.18 -12.49
C ARG A 530 -4.87 30.15 -12.74
N VAL A 531 -5.27 28.91 -13.04
CA VAL A 531 -4.39 27.74 -13.11
C VAL A 531 -4.26 27.17 -14.52
N ALA A 532 -5.14 27.57 -15.45
CA ALA A 532 -5.10 27.12 -16.83
C ALA A 532 -4.84 28.27 -17.81
N THR A 533 -4.04 28.01 -18.83
CA THR A 533 -3.65 29.00 -19.84
C THR A 533 -3.63 28.35 -21.23
N PRO A 534 -4.21 28.98 -22.26
CA PRO A 534 -4.13 28.47 -23.63
C PRO A 534 -2.70 28.55 -24.16
N LEU A 535 -2.35 27.60 -25.03
CA LEU A 535 -1.06 27.58 -25.72
C LEU A 535 -1.01 28.70 -26.77
N SER A 536 0.11 29.42 -26.84
CA SER A 536 0.35 30.42 -27.90
C SER A 536 0.96 29.82 -29.17
N ALA A 537 1.56 28.63 -29.05
CA ALA A 537 2.12 27.86 -30.16
C ALA A 537 1.82 26.36 -29.94
N PRO A 538 1.65 25.57 -31.01
CA PRO A 538 1.37 24.14 -30.88
C PRO A 538 2.51 23.41 -30.17
N LEU A 539 2.16 22.32 -29.46
CA LEU A 539 3.12 21.44 -28.82
C LEU A 539 4.03 20.78 -29.87
N GLN A 540 5.35 20.88 -29.66
CA GLN A 540 6.34 20.24 -30.52
C GLN A 540 7.10 19.15 -29.76
N ILE A 541 7.08 17.92 -30.28
CA ILE A 541 7.90 16.84 -29.75
C ILE A 541 9.34 17.06 -30.24
N THR A 542 10.24 17.35 -29.32
CA THR A 542 11.64 17.73 -29.63
C THR A 542 12.56 16.52 -29.72
N SER A 543 12.34 15.50 -28.89
CA SER A 543 13.16 14.29 -28.92
C SER A 543 12.41 13.07 -28.39
N VAL A 544 12.60 11.94 -29.07
CA VAL A 544 12.15 10.61 -28.63
C VAL A 544 13.37 9.70 -28.53
N SER A 545 13.69 9.28 -27.31
CA SER A 545 14.84 8.41 -27.05
C SER A 545 14.52 6.95 -27.37
N LYS A 546 15.52 6.19 -27.82
CA LYS A 546 15.38 4.75 -28.06
C LYS A 546 14.98 4.01 -26.76
N PRO A 547 14.20 2.92 -26.85
CA PRO A 547 13.89 2.08 -25.69
C PRO A 547 15.15 1.53 -25.01
N SER A 548 15.09 1.42 -23.68
CA SER A 548 16.12 0.71 -22.91
C SER A 548 16.10 -0.79 -23.24
N LEU A 549 17.24 -1.47 -23.07
CA LEU A 549 17.34 -2.91 -23.29
C LEU A 549 16.25 -3.66 -22.49
N GLY A 550 15.47 -4.50 -23.18
CA GLY A 550 14.40 -5.30 -22.58
C GLY A 550 13.07 -4.55 -22.41
N LYS A 551 13.01 -3.24 -22.68
CA LYS A 551 11.76 -2.46 -22.70
C LYS A 551 11.34 -2.21 -24.14
N LEU A 552 10.02 -2.19 -24.35
CA LEU A 552 9.44 -1.85 -25.65
C LEU A 552 9.02 -0.37 -25.75
N THR A 553 9.12 0.39 -24.66
CA THR A 553 8.71 1.79 -24.55
C THR A 553 9.92 2.74 -24.63
N PRO A 554 9.76 3.95 -25.21
CA PRO A 554 10.84 4.92 -25.30
C PRO A 554 11.33 5.35 -23.91
N ALA A 555 12.66 5.51 -23.75
CA ALA A 555 13.25 5.84 -22.45
C ALA A 555 12.95 7.28 -21.98
N SER A 556 12.70 8.19 -22.92
CA SER A 556 12.35 9.58 -22.65
C SER A 556 11.68 10.19 -23.87
N VAL A 557 10.62 10.95 -23.65
CA VAL A 557 9.91 11.73 -24.65
C VAL A 557 9.87 13.17 -24.16
N VAL A 558 10.45 14.10 -24.92
CA VAL A 558 10.55 15.51 -24.51
C VAL A 558 9.79 16.38 -25.50
N ALA A 559 8.95 17.25 -24.98
CA ALA A 559 8.17 18.20 -25.76
C ALA A 559 8.39 19.64 -25.29
N GLN A 560 8.14 20.59 -26.19
CA GLN A 560 8.28 22.02 -25.95
C GLN A 560 7.04 22.76 -26.48
N PHE A 561 6.58 23.75 -25.72
CA PHE A 561 5.47 24.61 -26.11
C PHE A 561 5.60 26.00 -25.49
N GLU A 562 4.82 26.95 -26.00
CA GLU A 562 4.80 28.34 -25.53
C GLU A 562 3.44 28.70 -24.96
N ILE A 563 3.46 29.47 -23.87
CA ILE A 563 2.28 30.10 -23.28
C ILE A 563 2.46 31.61 -23.16
N ALA A 564 1.38 32.34 -23.30
CA ALA A 564 1.33 33.78 -23.07
C ALA A 564 0.46 34.09 -21.85
N LEU A 565 1.09 34.58 -20.77
CA LEU A 565 0.39 34.89 -19.53
C LEU A 565 -0.39 36.20 -19.65
N ASP A 566 -1.70 36.14 -19.43
CA ASP A 566 -2.53 37.33 -19.18
C ASP A 566 -1.99 38.12 -17.96
N SER A 567 -2.18 39.43 -17.95
CA SER A 567 -2.04 40.32 -16.80
C SER A 567 -2.67 39.82 -15.50
N ARG A 568 -3.78 39.07 -15.61
CA ARG A 568 -4.50 38.47 -14.48
C ARG A 568 -3.80 37.24 -13.89
N HIS A 569 -2.88 36.62 -14.62
CA HIS A 569 -2.09 35.51 -14.10
C HIS A 569 -0.99 36.02 -13.15
N ASP A 570 -0.77 35.28 -12.07
CA ASP A 570 0.39 35.48 -11.21
C ASP A 570 1.65 34.96 -11.89
N ALA A 571 2.38 35.87 -12.54
CA ALA A 571 3.64 35.52 -13.20
C ALA A 571 4.65 34.90 -12.25
N ARG A 572 4.67 35.29 -10.96
CA ARG A 572 5.62 34.72 -10.00
C ARG A 572 5.33 33.26 -9.73
N ALA A 573 4.05 32.89 -9.67
CA ALA A 573 3.67 31.50 -9.58
C ALA A 573 4.23 30.72 -10.78
N PHE A 574 3.94 31.15 -12.02
CA PHE A 574 4.41 30.47 -13.23
C PHE A 574 5.94 30.57 -13.46
N ASP A 575 6.63 31.50 -12.80
CA ASP A 575 8.10 31.58 -12.80
C ASP A 575 8.72 30.61 -11.78
N ALA A 576 7.97 30.25 -10.73
CA ALA A 576 8.35 29.33 -9.68
C ALA A 576 7.88 27.89 -9.98
N PHE A 577 7.98 27.44 -11.23
CA PHE A 577 7.84 26.00 -11.52
C PHE A 577 9.01 25.25 -10.91
N GLU A 578 8.71 24.18 -10.18
CA GLU A 578 9.72 23.27 -9.67
C GLU A 578 10.13 22.26 -10.75
N ALA A 579 11.39 21.83 -10.74
CA ALA A 579 11.82 20.75 -11.60
C ALA A 579 11.08 19.45 -11.20
N ASN A 580 10.51 18.76 -12.18
CA ASN A 580 9.62 17.60 -12.03
C ASN A 580 8.21 17.93 -11.48
N GLU A 581 7.79 19.20 -11.48
CA GLU A 581 6.39 19.55 -11.21
C GLU A 581 5.49 18.96 -12.31
N VAL A 582 4.38 18.32 -11.92
CA VAL A 582 3.44 17.72 -12.87
C VAL A 582 2.45 18.77 -13.40
N VAL A 583 2.34 18.85 -14.72
CA VAL A 583 1.37 19.68 -15.45
C VAL A 583 0.49 18.82 -16.36
N PHE A 584 -0.69 19.33 -16.70
CA PHE A 584 -1.64 18.64 -17.59
C PHE A 584 -1.79 19.38 -18.92
N LEU A 585 -1.70 18.63 -20.00
CA LEU A 585 -1.92 19.07 -21.37
C LEU A 585 -3.31 18.59 -21.79
N VAL A 586 -4.18 19.53 -22.14
CA VAL A 586 -5.59 19.26 -22.46
C VAL A 586 -5.88 19.67 -23.90
N THR A 587 -6.58 18.81 -24.62
CA THR A 587 -7.13 19.11 -25.95
C THR A 587 -8.62 19.36 -25.83
N LEU A 588 -9.03 20.61 -26.06
CA LEU A 588 -10.43 21.04 -26.05
C LEU A 588 -10.90 21.35 -27.46
N ARG A 589 -12.07 20.85 -27.83
CA ARG A 589 -12.81 21.26 -29.03
C ARG A 589 -14.16 21.79 -28.59
N ALA A 590 -14.33 23.11 -28.65
CA ALA A 590 -15.57 23.74 -28.20
C ALA A 590 -16.81 23.12 -28.85
N THR A 591 -17.82 22.87 -28.03
CA THR A 591 -19.14 22.35 -28.41
C THR A 591 -20.15 23.48 -28.61
N ASN A 592 -19.93 24.63 -27.98
CA ASN A 592 -20.79 25.79 -28.10
C ASN A 592 -20.36 26.68 -29.27
N ASP A 593 -21.35 27.29 -29.91
CA ASP A 593 -21.14 28.23 -31.01
C ASP A 593 -21.39 29.66 -30.56
N GLU A 594 -20.44 30.54 -30.87
CA GLU A 594 -20.47 31.96 -30.53
C GLU A 594 -21.72 32.68 -31.07
N ALA A 595 -22.16 32.31 -32.28
CA ALA A 595 -23.38 32.85 -32.91
C ALA A 595 -24.65 32.34 -32.24
N ALA A 596 -24.71 31.05 -31.91
CA ALA A 596 -25.90 30.45 -31.33
C ALA A 596 -26.22 31.09 -29.97
N GLU A 597 -25.19 31.28 -29.13
CA GLU A 597 -25.34 31.97 -27.85
C GLU A 597 -25.72 33.45 -28.02
N SER A 598 -25.06 34.17 -28.95
CA SER A 598 -25.34 35.58 -29.21
C SER A 598 -26.75 35.84 -29.77
N MET A 599 -27.33 34.84 -30.44
CA MET A 599 -28.68 34.86 -31.01
C MET A 599 -29.74 34.29 -30.05
N GLY A 600 -29.37 33.93 -28.81
CA GLY A 600 -30.28 33.39 -27.80
C GLY A 600 -30.66 31.91 -27.98
N PHE A 601 -30.00 31.19 -28.90
CA PHE A 601 -30.16 29.75 -29.12
C PHE A 601 -29.23 28.92 -28.22
N ALA A 602 -28.92 29.40 -27.02
CA ALA A 602 -28.13 28.61 -26.08
C ALA A 602 -28.84 27.25 -25.86
N PRO A 603 -28.13 26.12 -25.97
CA PRO A 603 -28.75 24.81 -25.75
C PRO A 603 -29.35 24.80 -24.34
N ASN A 604 -30.63 24.45 -24.24
CA ASN A 604 -31.36 24.46 -22.98
C ASN A 604 -30.64 23.57 -21.96
N GLY A 605 -30.59 23.97 -20.69
CA GLY A 605 -29.96 23.16 -19.63
C GLY A 605 -30.49 21.73 -19.54
N SER A 606 -31.68 21.46 -20.07
CA SER A 606 -32.28 20.12 -20.21
C SER A 606 -31.61 19.23 -21.25
N GLU A 607 -31.07 19.76 -22.35
CA GLU A 607 -30.36 18.97 -23.38
C GLU A 607 -28.96 18.56 -22.91
N ARG A 608 -28.36 19.37 -22.02
CA ARG A 608 -27.05 19.08 -21.42
C ARG A 608 -27.13 18.17 -20.18
N ALA A 609 -28.28 18.10 -19.52
CA ALA A 609 -28.45 17.40 -18.24
C ALA A 609 -28.17 15.88 -18.28
N GLY A 610 -28.03 15.27 -19.46
CA GLY A 610 -27.72 13.85 -19.63
C GLY A 610 -26.32 13.50 -20.17
N LEU A 611 -25.52 14.48 -20.59
CA LEU A 611 -24.18 14.25 -21.17
C LEU A 611 -23.09 14.23 -20.10
N LEU A 612 -22.01 13.47 -20.34
CA LEU A 612 -20.84 13.48 -19.45
C LEU A 612 -20.05 14.78 -19.60
N PHE A 613 -19.29 15.17 -18.57
CA PHE A 613 -18.50 16.40 -18.58
C PHE A 613 -17.59 16.55 -19.83
N PRO A 614 -16.85 15.52 -20.28
CA PRO A 614 -16.07 15.60 -21.51
C PRO A 614 -16.89 15.94 -22.76
N GLU A 615 -18.09 15.37 -22.88
CA GLU A 615 -18.99 15.60 -24.01
C GLU A 615 -19.62 16.99 -23.95
N GLN A 616 -19.96 17.47 -22.75
CA GLN A 616 -20.54 18.80 -22.55
C GLN A 616 -19.56 19.92 -22.93
N TYR A 617 -18.30 19.80 -22.50
CA TYR A 617 -17.28 20.86 -22.66
C TYR A 617 -16.26 20.55 -23.77
N GLY A 618 -16.43 19.44 -24.49
CA GLY A 618 -15.61 19.10 -25.65
C GLY A 618 -14.18 18.68 -25.31
N VAL A 619 -13.98 17.96 -24.21
CA VAL A 619 -12.67 17.42 -23.83
C VAL A 619 -12.37 16.17 -24.68
N LEU A 620 -11.29 16.20 -25.45
CA LEU A 620 -10.87 15.08 -26.29
C LEU A 620 -9.78 14.23 -25.63
N TYR A 621 -8.73 14.89 -25.13
CA TYR A 621 -7.55 14.21 -24.57
C TYR A 621 -7.00 14.94 -23.36
N VAL A 622 -6.50 14.18 -22.39
CA VAL A 622 -5.71 14.69 -21.25
C VAL A 622 -4.41 13.90 -21.15
N ARG A 623 -3.26 14.60 -21.14
CA ARG A 623 -1.93 13.99 -20.98
C ARG A 623 -1.16 14.69 -19.87
N GLY A 624 -0.53 13.91 -18.99
CA GLY A 624 0.36 14.43 -17.96
C GLY A 624 1.79 14.60 -18.47
N ALA A 625 2.48 15.62 -17.95
CA ALA A 625 3.88 15.88 -18.23
C ALA A 625 4.61 16.41 -16.99
N GLU A 626 5.92 16.18 -16.89
CA GLU A 626 6.80 16.74 -15.86
C GLU A 626 7.58 17.93 -16.41
N VAL A 627 7.61 19.05 -15.71
CA VAL A 627 8.38 20.24 -16.11
C VAL A 627 9.88 19.96 -15.95
N ILE A 628 10.64 20.15 -17.03
CA ILE A 628 12.11 20.04 -17.03
C ILE A 628 12.72 21.41 -16.77
N GLU A 629 12.33 22.39 -17.59
CA GLU A 629 12.82 23.76 -17.52
C GLU A 629 11.78 24.74 -18.06
N VAL A 630 11.82 25.96 -17.54
CA VAL A 630 10.99 27.09 -18.00
C VAL A 630 11.90 28.21 -18.42
N ALA A 631 11.70 28.74 -19.63
CA ALA A 631 12.46 29.86 -20.15
C ALA A 631 11.56 31.07 -20.38
N ASP A 632 12.14 32.26 -20.26
CA ASP A 632 11.48 33.52 -20.59
C ASP A 632 11.44 33.79 -22.11
N ALA A 633 10.86 34.92 -22.50
CA ALA A 633 10.73 35.31 -23.92
C ALA A 633 12.08 35.47 -24.66
N PHE A 634 13.20 35.52 -23.92
CA PHE A 634 14.55 35.66 -24.47
C PHE A 634 15.34 34.35 -24.37
N GLY A 635 14.71 33.24 -23.98
CA GLY A 635 15.35 31.94 -23.82
C GLY A 635 16.20 31.82 -22.56
N SER A 636 16.07 32.73 -21.60
CA SER A 636 16.78 32.63 -20.31
C SER A 636 16.00 31.74 -19.34
N VAL A 637 16.66 30.76 -18.73
CA VAL A 637 16.03 29.82 -17.78
C VAL A 637 15.60 30.54 -16.50
N VAL A 638 14.34 30.33 -16.12
CA VAL A 638 13.66 30.90 -14.96
C VAL A 638 13.50 29.80 -13.91
N GLY A 639 13.80 30.09 -12.64
CA GLY A 639 13.70 29.12 -11.55
C GLY A 639 14.40 29.55 -10.26
N GLU A 640 14.40 28.67 -9.26
CA GLU A 640 14.92 28.94 -7.90
C GLU A 640 16.43 29.27 -7.96
N GLY A 641 16.77 30.53 -7.70
CA GLY A 641 18.14 31.07 -7.79
C GLY A 641 18.52 31.76 -9.12
N SER A 642 17.62 31.81 -10.11
CA SER A 642 17.84 32.51 -11.39
C SER A 642 17.24 33.93 -11.40
N ARG A 643 17.57 34.73 -12.42
CA ARG A 643 17.04 36.10 -12.62
C ARG A 643 15.51 36.07 -12.79
N ALA A 644 14.85 37.14 -12.33
CA ALA A 644 13.42 37.36 -12.59
C ALA A 644 13.15 37.35 -14.10
N ALA A 645 12.14 36.58 -14.51
CA ALA A 645 11.78 36.40 -15.90
C ALA A 645 11.39 37.73 -16.57
N LYS A 646 11.79 37.93 -17.82
CA LYS A 646 11.41 39.13 -18.59
C LYS A 646 10.24 38.84 -19.54
N GLY A 647 9.27 39.76 -19.57
CA GLY A 647 8.06 39.64 -20.40
C GLY A 647 7.03 38.66 -19.84
N ARG A 648 5.96 38.40 -20.61
CA ARG A 648 4.82 37.55 -20.22
C ARG A 648 4.73 36.22 -20.98
N LYS A 649 5.60 36.01 -21.98
CA LYS A 649 5.71 34.72 -22.67
C LYS A 649 6.61 33.78 -21.89
N ARG A 650 6.24 32.50 -21.83
CA ARG A 650 7.04 31.43 -21.23
C ARG A 650 7.12 30.27 -22.21
N THR A 651 8.31 29.71 -22.32
CA THR A 651 8.58 28.51 -23.10
C THR A 651 8.85 27.38 -22.11
N LEU A 652 8.00 26.36 -22.11
CA LEU A 652 8.11 25.22 -21.21
C LEU A 652 8.66 24.04 -21.99
N LYS A 653 9.64 23.36 -21.40
CA LYS A 653 10.11 22.05 -21.86
C LYS A 653 9.71 21.01 -20.84
N VAL A 654 9.04 19.97 -21.31
CA VAL A 654 8.40 18.97 -20.46
C VAL A 654 8.77 17.56 -20.88
N ALA A 655 8.82 16.64 -19.92
CA ALA A 655 8.92 15.22 -20.13
C ALA A 655 7.53 14.60 -20.19
N LEU A 656 7.19 13.94 -21.30
CA LEU A 656 5.96 13.18 -21.47
C LEU A 656 6.17 11.73 -21.02
N ASP A 657 5.08 11.06 -20.63
CA ASP A 657 5.13 9.62 -20.31
C ASP A 657 5.38 8.79 -21.58
N GLY A 658 6.53 8.10 -21.60
CA GLY A 658 6.93 7.26 -22.73
C GLY A 658 6.03 6.06 -22.94
N VAL A 659 5.41 5.52 -21.88
CA VAL A 659 4.45 4.42 -21.99
C VAL A 659 3.19 4.91 -22.68
N GLN A 660 2.62 6.01 -22.19
CA GLN A 660 1.41 6.61 -22.77
C GLN A 660 1.64 7.00 -24.23
N TYR A 661 2.79 7.62 -24.53
CA TYR A 661 3.17 7.98 -25.89
C TYR A 661 3.19 6.79 -26.84
N LYS A 662 3.77 5.67 -26.40
CA LYS A 662 3.75 4.45 -27.20
C LYS A 662 2.32 3.95 -27.42
N ASN A 663 1.51 3.88 -26.36
CA ASN A 663 0.12 3.42 -26.45
C ASN A 663 -0.71 4.30 -27.40
N ASP A 664 -0.44 5.61 -27.45
CA ASP A 664 -1.10 6.52 -28.37
C ASP A 664 -0.60 6.34 -29.80
N VAL A 665 0.70 6.10 -30.02
CA VAL A 665 1.25 5.78 -31.36
C VAL A 665 0.65 4.49 -31.89
N ASP A 666 0.65 3.42 -31.09
CA ASP A 666 0.14 2.10 -31.48
C ASP A 666 -1.37 2.15 -31.75
N ALA A 667 -2.11 3.03 -31.04
CA ALA A 667 -3.53 3.26 -31.25
C ALA A 667 -3.86 4.31 -32.35
N GLY A 668 -2.85 4.89 -33.02
CA GLY A 668 -3.05 5.92 -34.05
C GLY A 668 -3.60 7.26 -33.51
N ARG A 669 -3.42 7.57 -32.23
CA ARG A 669 -3.93 8.77 -31.52
C ARG A 669 -2.89 9.89 -31.40
N LEU A 670 -2.12 10.17 -32.45
CA LEU A 670 -1.13 11.26 -32.45
C LEU A 670 -1.74 12.65 -32.30
N ASP A 671 -3.02 12.79 -32.68
CA ASP A 671 -3.85 13.97 -32.45
C ASP A 671 -3.81 14.47 -30.99
N ALA A 672 -3.60 13.57 -30.02
CA ALA A 672 -3.50 13.91 -28.60
C ALA A 672 -2.31 14.83 -28.26
N TYR A 673 -1.30 14.91 -29.14
CA TYR A 673 -0.14 15.77 -29.01
C TYR A 673 -0.19 16.95 -29.99
N GLU A 674 -0.65 16.73 -31.21
CA GLU A 674 -0.69 17.77 -32.26
C GLU A 674 -1.74 18.85 -31.99
N LYS A 675 -2.88 18.48 -31.38
CA LYS A 675 -4.04 19.37 -31.18
C LYS A 675 -4.15 19.95 -29.78
N VAL A 676 -3.16 19.73 -28.92
CA VAL A 676 -3.14 20.30 -27.56
C VAL A 676 -3.24 21.82 -27.63
N ASN A 677 -4.17 22.38 -26.86
CA ASN A 677 -4.43 23.83 -26.86
C ASN A 677 -4.52 24.45 -25.47
N VAL A 678 -4.55 23.68 -24.38
CA VAL A 678 -4.59 24.20 -23.01
C VAL A 678 -3.54 23.53 -22.12
N LEU A 679 -2.81 24.36 -21.36
CA LEU A 679 -2.00 23.95 -20.22
C LEU A 679 -2.82 24.15 -18.94
N VAL A 680 -2.90 23.13 -18.08
CA VAL A 680 -3.45 23.26 -16.72
C VAL A 680 -2.35 22.93 -15.72
N ARG A 681 -2.05 23.92 -14.87
CA ARG A 681 -1.17 23.76 -13.71
C ARG A 681 -1.99 23.31 -12.51
N ARG A 682 -1.39 22.51 -11.62
CA ARG A 682 -1.98 22.19 -10.31
C ARG A 682 -1.38 23.08 -9.22
N GLN A 683 -2.11 23.33 -8.13
CA GLN A 683 -1.57 24.08 -7.00
C GLN A 683 -0.32 23.41 -6.40
N THR A 684 0.68 24.21 -6.06
CA THR A 684 1.95 23.80 -5.47
C THR A 684 1.74 23.09 -4.12
N GLY A 685 2.39 21.94 -3.90
CA GLY A 685 2.32 21.18 -2.64
C GLY A 685 1.30 20.03 -2.62
N GLU A 686 0.39 19.94 -3.59
CA GLU A 686 -0.54 18.80 -3.71
C GLU A 686 -0.11 17.70 -4.72
N SER A 687 0.93 17.96 -5.52
CA SER A 687 1.23 17.16 -6.73
C SER A 687 2.41 16.22 -6.57
N ASN A 688 2.35 15.32 -5.58
CA ASN A 688 3.43 14.34 -5.33
C ASN A 688 3.07 12.91 -5.76
N PHE A 689 1.86 12.69 -6.30
CA PHE A 689 1.38 11.35 -6.64
C PHE A 689 2.34 10.65 -7.60
N LYS A 690 2.89 11.35 -8.59
CA LYS A 690 3.82 10.78 -9.56
C LYS A 690 5.12 10.33 -8.91
N ALA A 691 5.68 11.11 -7.97
CA ALA A 691 6.87 10.70 -7.20
C ALA A 691 6.59 9.46 -6.34
N GLN A 692 5.40 9.37 -5.75
CA GLN A 692 4.96 8.20 -4.98
C GLN A 692 4.80 6.95 -5.88
N LEU A 693 4.13 7.07 -7.03
CA LEU A 693 3.98 5.98 -8.00
C LEU A 693 5.35 5.52 -8.53
N ASP A 694 6.21 6.47 -8.89
CA ASP A 694 7.58 6.21 -9.33
C ASP A 694 8.41 5.44 -8.30
N ALA A 695 8.23 5.76 -7.02
CA ALA A 695 8.86 5.06 -5.91
C ALA A 695 8.40 3.60 -5.81
N ILE A 696 7.09 3.35 -5.88
CA ILE A 696 6.52 2.01 -5.90
C ILE A 696 7.06 1.20 -7.08
N THR A 697 6.99 1.77 -8.29
CA THR A 697 7.46 1.13 -9.52
C THR A 697 8.96 0.84 -9.47
N SER A 698 9.76 1.76 -8.91
CA SER A 698 11.19 1.53 -8.69
C SER A 698 11.48 0.41 -7.69
N THR A 699 10.57 0.17 -6.75
CA THR A 699 10.70 -0.91 -5.76
C THR A 699 10.32 -2.26 -6.37
N TYR A 700 9.23 -2.30 -7.14
CA TYR A 700 8.78 -3.50 -7.83
C TYR A 700 9.78 -3.99 -8.91
N THR A 701 10.48 -3.08 -9.57
CA THR A 701 11.48 -3.44 -10.60
C THR A 701 12.80 -3.97 -10.02
N ARG A 702 12.95 -4.06 -8.69
CA ARG A 702 14.14 -4.64 -8.05
C ARG A 702 14.17 -6.16 -8.25
N ALA A 703 15.38 -6.72 -8.36
CA ALA A 703 15.58 -8.15 -8.61
C ALA A 703 14.92 -9.08 -7.57
N SER A 704 14.76 -8.63 -6.33
CA SER A 704 14.03 -9.35 -5.28
C SER A 704 13.07 -8.44 -4.52
N VAL A 705 11.85 -8.31 -5.05
CA VAL A 705 10.77 -7.51 -4.45
C VAL A 705 10.39 -8.00 -3.05
N GLU A 706 10.46 -9.31 -2.82
CA GLU A 706 10.11 -9.93 -1.54
C GLU A 706 11.17 -9.67 -0.45
N ASP A 707 12.43 -9.42 -0.82
CA ASP A 707 13.52 -9.13 0.12
C ASP A 707 13.59 -7.65 0.53
N VAL A 708 12.64 -6.83 0.08
CA VAL A 708 12.66 -5.38 0.38
C VAL A 708 12.34 -5.11 1.85
N LEU A 709 11.57 -5.98 2.49
CA LEU A 709 11.24 -5.90 3.92
C LEU A 709 12.11 -6.84 4.75
N PRO A 710 12.42 -6.52 6.02
CA PRO A 710 13.10 -7.45 6.92
C PRO A 710 12.29 -8.74 7.12
N SER A 711 12.96 -9.88 7.20
CA SER A 711 12.31 -11.19 7.34
C SER A 711 11.42 -11.31 8.58
N TRP A 712 11.78 -10.61 9.67
CA TRP A 712 10.99 -10.59 10.90
C TRP A 712 9.69 -9.76 10.78
N LEU A 713 9.58 -8.88 9.77
CA LEU A 713 8.41 -8.05 9.51
C LEU A 713 7.58 -8.56 8.32
N HIS A 714 8.21 -9.27 7.37
CA HIS A 714 7.63 -9.67 6.09
C HIS A 714 6.24 -10.32 6.21
N ASP A 715 6.12 -11.43 6.95
CA ASP A 715 4.87 -12.18 7.04
C ASP A 715 3.79 -11.40 7.80
N LEU A 716 4.19 -10.69 8.87
CA LEU A 716 3.29 -9.83 9.63
C LEU A 716 2.76 -8.69 8.76
N PHE A 717 3.62 -8.09 7.94
CA PHE A 717 3.27 -7.02 7.02
C PHE A 717 2.25 -7.49 5.97
N LEU A 718 2.35 -8.74 5.51
CA LEU A 718 1.37 -9.34 4.60
C LEU A 718 0.08 -9.81 5.30
N GLY A 719 0.03 -9.78 6.63
CA GLY A 719 -1.13 -10.18 7.43
C GLY A 719 -1.19 -11.69 7.74
N TYR A 720 -0.04 -12.36 7.71
CA TYR A 720 0.10 -13.80 7.96
C TYR A 720 0.83 -14.08 9.28
N GLY A 721 0.63 -15.30 9.79
CA GLY A 721 1.35 -15.81 10.96
C GLY A 721 0.83 -15.29 12.30
N ASP A 722 1.68 -15.39 13.31
CA ASP A 722 1.40 -14.92 14.67
C ASP A 722 1.57 -13.39 14.74
N PRO A 723 0.54 -12.62 15.16
CA PRO A 723 0.62 -11.18 15.30
C PRO A 723 1.74 -10.69 16.24
N SER A 724 2.20 -11.55 17.16
CA SER A 724 3.28 -11.25 18.10
C SER A 724 4.69 -11.58 17.59
N ALA A 725 4.82 -12.14 16.38
CA ALA A 725 6.09 -12.63 15.83
C ALA A 725 7.17 -11.55 15.64
N ALA A 726 6.75 -10.31 15.40
CA ALA A 726 7.66 -9.17 15.22
C ALA A 726 8.00 -8.44 16.54
N THR A 727 7.49 -8.91 17.68
CA THR A 727 7.84 -8.32 18.97
C THR A 727 9.28 -8.66 19.36
N TYR A 728 9.91 -7.81 20.16
CA TYR A 728 11.27 -8.05 20.61
C TYR A 728 11.43 -9.39 21.35
N LYS A 729 10.42 -9.82 22.12
CA LYS A 729 10.43 -11.11 22.83
C LYS A 729 10.50 -12.28 21.87
N ALA A 730 9.71 -12.25 20.80
CA ALA A 730 9.72 -13.28 19.77
C ALA A 730 11.05 -13.30 19.00
N ILE A 731 11.59 -12.13 18.64
CA ILE A 731 12.88 -12.01 17.95
C ILE A 731 14.03 -12.54 18.79
N LEU A 732 14.08 -12.21 20.09
CA LEU A 732 15.10 -12.73 21.01
C LEU A 732 15.01 -14.25 21.15
N THR A 733 13.79 -14.77 21.23
CA THR A 733 13.54 -16.22 21.28
C THR A 733 14.05 -16.90 20.02
N GLN A 734 13.82 -16.31 18.84
CA GLN A 734 14.34 -16.81 17.57
C GLN A 734 15.87 -16.79 17.51
N ARG A 735 16.51 -15.74 18.08
CA ARG A 735 17.98 -15.62 18.17
C ARG A 735 18.60 -16.48 19.28
N GLN A 736 17.79 -17.19 20.07
CA GLN A 736 18.21 -17.95 21.25
C GLN A 736 18.92 -17.09 22.31
N GLU A 737 18.56 -15.81 22.38
CA GLU A 737 19.08 -14.87 23.36
C GLU A 737 18.23 -14.95 24.65
N LYS A 738 18.88 -15.28 25.78
CA LYS A 738 18.19 -15.50 27.07
C LYS A 738 17.97 -14.22 27.88
N GLU A 739 18.70 -13.15 27.58
CA GLU A 739 18.66 -11.89 28.34
C GLU A 739 18.46 -10.71 27.41
N VAL A 740 17.43 -9.89 27.69
CA VAL A 740 17.27 -8.58 27.07
C VAL A 740 18.13 -7.60 27.87
N ARG A 741 19.04 -6.87 27.21
CA ARG A 741 19.79 -5.77 27.84
C ARG A 741 19.38 -4.46 27.20
N VAL A 742 18.72 -3.60 27.97
CA VAL A 742 18.35 -2.25 27.54
C VAL A 742 18.97 -1.26 28.51
N GLN A 743 19.73 -0.30 27.97
CA GLN A 743 20.22 0.84 28.74
C GLN A 743 19.07 1.83 28.87
N LEU A 744 18.48 1.95 30.06
CA LEU A 744 17.32 2.82 30.27
C LEU A 744 17.72 4.30 30.36
N LEU A 745 18.98 4.58 30.71
CA LEU A 745 19.54 5.94 30.77
C LEU A 745 18.60 6.86 31.58
N ASP A 746 18.21 7.99 31.01
CA ASP A 746 17.44 9.06 31.65
C ASP A 746 15.93 8.75 31.74
N VAL A 747 15.48 7.58 31.30
CA VAL A 747 14.06 7.17 31.37
C VAL A 747 13.63 7.01 32.82
N VAL A 748 14.56 6.61 33.69
CA VAL A 748 14.32 6.42 35.12
C VAL A 748 15.23 7.36 35.90
N ALA A 749 14.68 8.01 36.93
CA ALA A 749 15.36 9.08 37.66
C ALA A 749 16.38 8.53 38.66
N ASP A 750 15.99 7.49 39.38
CA ASP A 750 16.78 6.81 40.39
C ASP A 750 16.36 5.34 40.49
N ALA A 751 17.12 4.56 41.26
CA ALA A 751 16.83 3.15 41.46
C ALA A 751 15.55 2.90 42.27
N GLU A 752 15.02 3.91 43.00
CA GLU A 752 13.71 3.85 43.66
C GLU A 752 12.57 3.91 42.62
N HIS A 753 12.63 4.81 41.65
CA HIS A 753 11.70 4.89 40.52
C HIS A 753 11.76 3.60 39.67
N VAL A 754 12.91 2.92 39.59
CA VAL A 754 12.97 1.58 38.95
C VAL A 754 12.16 0.55 39.74
N VAL A 755 12.25 0.54 41.07
CA VAL A 755 11.49 -0.40 41.91
C VAL A 755 9.98 -0.12 41.83
N GLU A 756 9.57 1.15 41.84
CA GLU A 756 8.16 1.55 41.70
C GLU A 756 7.55 1.15 40.36
N THR A 757 8.34 1.16 39.29
CA THR A 757 7.91 0.80 37.94
C THR A 757 7.85 -0.73 37.69
N CYS A 758 8.37 -1.56 38.61
CA CYS A 758 8.39 -3.02 38.52
C CYS A 758 7.17 -3.70 39.16
N LEU A 759 6.69 -4.81 38.58
CA LEU A 759 5.58 -5.60 39.14
C LEU A 759 5.93 -6.18 40.52
N GLU A 760 4.97 -6.18 41.45
CA GLU A 760 5.11 -6.85 42.75
C GLU A 760 5.38 -8.36 42.56
N GLY A 761 6.57 -8.82 42.94
CA GLY A 761 6.92 -10.25 43.00
C GLY A 761 7.98 -10.76 42.01
N GLU A 762 8.46 -9.94 41.06
CA GLU A 762 9.58 -10.31 40.19
C GLU A 762 10.93 -9.79 40.75
N THR A 763 11.96 -10.64 40.76
CA THR A 763 13.29 -10.27 41.28
C THR A 763 14.07 -9.48 40.23
N THR A 764 14.01 -8.16 40.33
CA THR A 764 14.73 -7.24 39.43
C THR A 764 16.23 -7.30 39.70
N ARG A 765 17.01 -7.55 38.66
CA ARG A 765 18.48 -7.46 38.73
C ARG A 765 18.92 -6.15 38.09
N LEU A 766 19.18 -5.15 38.95
CA LEU A 766 19.81 -3.91 38.53
C LEU A 766 21.32 -4.11 38.48
N VAL A 767 21.92 -3.69 37.38
CA VAL A 767 23.36 -3.74 37.15
C VAL A 767 23.80 -2.37 36.66
N ASP A 768 24.91 -1.88 37.20
CA ASP A 768 25.59 -0.70 36.69
C ASP A 768 26.01 -0.94 35.22
N ALA A 769 25.80 0.06 34.35
CA ALA A 769 26.21 -0.06 32.94
C ALA A 769 27.71 -0.28 32.78
N ASP A 770 28.53 0.19 33.73
CA ASP A 770 29.98 0.14 33.66
C ASP A 770 30.61 -1.05 34.41
N ASP A 771 29.82 -1.89 35.12
CA ASP A 771 30.35 -3.07 35.82
C ASP A 771 30.51 -4.28 34.88
N PRO A 772 31.74 -4.67 34.51
CA PRO A 772 31.97 -5.85 33.66
C PRO A 772 31.60 -7.17 34.35
N LYS A 773 31.55 -7.19 35.70
CA LYS A 773 31.24 -8.39 36.51
C LYS A 773 29.74 -8.57 36.73
N LYS A 774 28.94 -7.57 36.37
CA LYS A 774 27.47 -7.58 36.44
C LYS A 774 26.93 -7.96 37.81
N THR A 775 27.49 -7.35 38.84
CA THR A 775 27.05 -7.58 40.20
C THR A 775 25.67 -6.96 40.41
N PRO A 776 24.68 -7.73 40.93
CA PRO A 776 23.36 -7.19 41.21
C PRO A 776 23.46 -6.17 42.35
N LEU A 777 23.02 -4.94 42.11
CA LEU A 777 23.03 -3.86 43.09
C LEU A 777 21.68 -3.76 43.83
N ALA A 778 21.74 -3.41 45.10
CA ALA A 778 20.54 -3.02 45.86
C ALA A 778 20.08 -1.63 45.41
N ALA A 779 18.77 -1.37 45.40
CA ALA A 779 18.19 -0.12 44.90
C ALA A 779 18.70 1.15 45.63
N LYS A 780 19.27 1.02 46.83
CA LYS A 780 19.82 2.16 47.59
C LYS A 780 21.27 2.52 47.22
N ASP A 781 21.99 1.59 46.60
CA ASP A 781 23.42 1.70 46.30
C ASP A 781 23.69 1.91 44.80
N ALA A 782 22.63 1.94 43.98
CA ALA A 782 22.73 1.96 42.52
C ALA A 782 22.67 3.41 42.00
N ILE A 783 23.73 3.85 41.33
CA ILE A 783 23.84 5.17 40.67
C ILE A 783 23.74 4.92 39.16
N GLY A 784 22.90 5.68 38.45
CA GLY A 784 22.69 5.51 37.01
C GLY A 784 23.94 5.90 36.19
N PRO A 785 24.08 5.39 34.94
CA PRO A 785 23.04 4.77 34.11
C PRO A 785 22.81 3.28 34.35
N PHE A 786 21.54 2.86 34.41
CA PHE A 786 21.16 1.48 34.68
C PHE A 786 21.04 0.63 33.41
N THR A 787 21.56 -0.60 33.45
CA THR A 787 21.29 -1.64 32.46
C THR A 787 20.29 -2.64 33.00
N PHE A 788 19.23 -2.89 32.25
CA PHE A 788 18.10 -3.68 32.71
C PHE A 788 18.13 -5.14 32.24
N VAL A 789 17.72 -6.07 33.11
CA VAL A 789 17.57 -7.51 32.85
C VAL A 789 16.24 -8.00 33.45
N GLN A 790 15.23 -8.28 32.60
CA GLN A 790 13.87 -8.89 32.86
C GLN A 790 12.66 -7.99 32.57
N ASP A 791 11.46 -8.19 33.16
CA ASP A 791 10.21 -7.50 32.78
C ASP A 791 9.82 -6.37 33.77
N LEU A 792 9.51 -5.19 33.21
CA LEU A 792 8.94 -4.00 33.90
C LEU A 792 7.52 -3.83 33.35
N VAL A 793 6.47 -3.79 34.20
CA VAL A 793 5.07 -3.71 33.72
C VAL A 793 4.15 -2.80 34.55
N ASN A 794 4.63 -1.79 35.29
CA ASN A 794 3.70 -0.84 35.94
C ASN A 794 3.52 0.50 35.19
N ASP A 795 4.52 0.98 34.44
CA ASP A 795 4.40 2.23 33.66
C ASP A 795 4.45 1.96 32.15
N ASP A 796 3.32 2.21 31.48
CA ASP A 796 3.15 2.07 30.03
C ASP A 796 4.16 2.93 29.23
N ARG A 797 4.59 4.07 29.78
CA ARG A 797 5.57 4.97 29.13
C ARG A 797 6.96 4.35 29.10
N VAL A 798 7.39 3.80 30.23
CA VAL A 798 8.68 3.09 30.33
C VAL A 798 8.64 1.83 29.46
N ALA A 799 7.51 1.11 29.45
CA ALA A 799 7.31 -0.04 28.59
C ALA A 799 7.42 0.31 27.09
N ALA A 800 6.85 1.45 26.67
CA ALA A 800 6.94 1.95 25.29
C ALA A 800 8.39 2.27 24.88
N VAL A 801 9.14 3.01 25.71
CA VAL A 801 10.55 3.33 25.41
C VAL A 801 11.40 2.06 25.40
N ARG A 802 11.23 1.16 26.39
CA ARG A 802 11.95 -0.12 26.47
C ARG A 802 11.72 -0.96 25.21
N SER A 803 10.45 -1.13 24.82
CA SER A 803 10.09 -1.90 23.63
C SER A 803 10.69 -1.29 22.37
N GLY A 804 10.60 0.04 22.21
CA GLY A 804 11.15 0.75 21.06
C GLY A 804 12.67 0.79 20.97
N MET A 805 13.39 0.57 22.08
CA MET A 805 14.85 0.41 22.08
C MET A 805 15.30 -1.00 21.64
N CYS A 806 14.42 -1.99 21.73
CA CYS A 806 14.72 -3.35 21.28
C CYS A 806 14.48 -3.54 19.78
N ASP A 807 15.07 -4.58 19.21
CA ASP A 807 14.83 -4.97 17.82
C ASP A 807 13.38 -5.46 17.63
N GLY A 808 12.73 -5.06 16.53
CA GLY A 808 11.37 -5.46 16.18
C GLY A 808 10.39 -4.33 15.89
N LEU A 809 9.10 -4.68 15.92
CA LEU A 809 7.97 -3.77 15.77
C LEU A 809 7.41 -3.40 17.14
N THR A 810 7.26 -2.10 17.38
CA THR A 810 6.59 -1.55 18.56
C THR A 810 5.42 -0.67 18.12
N VAL A 811 4.22 -1.01 18.55
CA VAL A 811 3.01 -0.22 18.28
C VAL A 811 2.57 0.44 19.59
N VAL A 812 2.59 1.78 19.61
CA VAL A 812 2.21 2.59 20.76
C VAL A 812 0.92 3.33 20.42
N VAL A 813 -0.09 3.12 21.26
CA VAL A 813 -1.36 3.81 21.14
C VAL A 813 -1.53 4.76 22.31
N GLY A 814 -1.93 5.99 22.03
CA GLY A 814 -2.28 6.95 23.07
C GLY A 814 -3.27 7.97 22.53
N ALA A 815 -4.00 8.63 23.44
CA ALA A 815 -4.81 9.78 23.07
C ALA A 815 -3.96 10.84 22.35
N ALA A 816 -4.57 11.57 21.41
CA ALA A 816 -3.88 12.64 20.71
C ALA A 816 -3.35 13.68 21.71
N GLY A 817 -2.04 13.93 21.69
CA GLY A 817 -1.44 14.96 22.53
C GLY A 817 0.01 14.73 22.93
N GLU A 818 0.46 15.64 23.79
CA GLU A 818 1.84 15.85 24.22
C GLU A 818 2.55 14.61 24.80
N GLN A 819 1.79 13.66 25.34
CA GLN A 819 2.36 12.49 26.00
C GLN A 819 3.03 11.54 25.01
N ARG A 820 2.46 11.36 23.80
CA ARG A 820 3.04 10.50 22.76
C ARG A 820 4.37 11.06 22.29
N THR A 821 4.39 12.35 21.96
CA THR A 821 5.59 13.06 21.51
C THR A 821 6.68 13.05 22.57
N ASN A 822 6.34 13.15 23.86
CA ASN A 822 7.34 13.04 24.92
C ASN A 822 8.00 11.65 24.97
N VAL A 823 7.23 10.58 24.80
CA VAL A 823 7.75 9.20 24.73
C VAL A 823 8.60 9.02 23.47
N ALA A 824 8.17 9.54 22.33
CA ALA A 824 8.92 9.49 21.07
C ALA A 824 10.26 10.25 21.18
N VAL A 825 10.26 11.46 21.75
CA VAL A 825 11.47 12.25 21.99
C VAL A 825 12.44 11.50 22.91
N GLN A 826 11.94 10.94 24.02
CA GLN A 826 12.78 10.15 24.94
C GLN A 826 13.38 8.92 24.27
N LEU A 827 12.58 8.21 23.46
CA LEU A 827 13.05 7.07 22.69
C LEU A 827 14.18 7.46 21.73
N VAL A 828 14.02 8.53 20.95
CA VAL A 828 15.03 8.97 19.99
C VAL A 828 16.31 9.43 20.68
N LEU A 829 16.21 10.11 21.84
CA LEU A 829 17.37 10.49 22.66
C LEU A 829 18.15 9.25 23.14
N ASN A 830 17.44 8.23 23.63
CA ASN A 830 18.07 6.98 24.04
C ASN A 830 18.69 6.24 22.86
N LEU A 831 18.02 6.21 21.71
CA LEU A 831 18.55 5.62 20.48
C LEU A 831 19.80 6.37 20.01
N LEU A 832 19.88 7.69 20.14
CA LEU A 832 21.09 8.45 19.79
C LEU A 832 22.30 8.13 20.66
N ARG A 833 22.11 7.63 21.86
CA ARG A 833 23.24 7.22 22.71
C ARG A 833 23.64 5.76 22.49
N THR A 834 22.68 4.91 22.14
CA THR A 834 22.88 3.46 21.99
C THR A 834 23.18 3.01 20.56
N VAL A 835 22.69 3.73 19.55
CA VAL A 835 22.89 3.40 18.13
C VAL A 835 24.27 3.89 17.66
N PRO A 836 25.08 3.01 17.01
CA PRO A 836 26.38 3.40 16.47
C PRO A 836 26.28 4.62 15.54
N ARG A 837 27.27 5.52 15.56
CA ARG A 837 27.28 6.74 14.72
C ARG A 837 27.14 6.51 13.20
N ARG A 838 27.42 5.30 12.71
CA ARG A 838 27.26 4.92 11.30
C ARG A 838 25.81 4.66 10.90
N GLU A 839 24.98 4.27 11.87
CA GLU A 839 23.56 3.97 11.66
C GLU A 839 22.73 5.22 11.96
N LYS A 840 21.69 5.46 11.14
CA LYS A 840 20.83 6.65 11.22
C LYS A 840 19.44 6.29 11.73
N ILE A 841 18.78 7.28 12.33
CA ILE A 841 17.40 7.22 12.79
C ILE A 841 16.55 8.03 11.81
N LEU A 842 15.53 7.39 11.24
CA LEU A 842 14.55 8.05 10.39
C LEU A 842 13.31 8.37 11.23
N LEU A 843 13.03 9.67 11.39
CA LEU A 843 11.81 10.16 12.03
C LEU A 843 10.85 10.67 10.97
N VAL A 844 9.62 10.17 10.98
CA VAL A 844 8.59 10.59 10.04
C VAL A 844 7.31 10.97 10.78
N ALA A 845 6.67 12.05 10.36
CA ALA A 845 5.36 12.45 10.88
C ALA A 845 4.40 12.84 9.74
N HIS A 846 3.11 12.94 10.06
CA HIS A 846 2.10 13.35 9.09
C HIS A 846 2.20 14.83 8.74
N SER A 847 2.30 15.68 9.76
CA SER A 847 2.33 17.12 9.58
C SER A 847 3.69 17.75 9.88
N GLY A 848 3.98 18.88 9.24
CA GLY A 848 5.14 19.71 9.60
C GLY A 848 5.03 20.24 11.03
N ALA A 849 3.81 20.47 11.53
CA ALA A 849 3.56 20.93 12.89
C ALA A 849 3.94 19.87 13.94
N ALA A 850 3.68 18.59 13.66
CA ALA A 850 4.11 17.48 14.52
C ALA A 850 5.64 17.41 14.61
N LEU A 851 6.33 17.56 13.48
CA LEU A 851 7.79 17.64 13.46
C LEU A 851 8.30 18.84 14.25
N ASP A 852 7.67 20.01 14.14
CA ASP A 852 8.02 21.18 14.94
C ASP A 852 7.80 20.96 16.44
N ALA A 853 6.72 20.28 16.81
CA ALA A 853 6.46 19.94 18.22
C ALA A 853 7.52 18.96 18.74
N PHE A 854 7.89 17.96 17.94
CA PHE A 854 8.95 17.02 18.26
C PHE A 854 10.31 17.71 18.40
N THR A 855 10.74 18.48 17.40
CA THR A 855 12.07 19.09 17.34
C THR A 855 12.29 20.11 18.44
N ARG A 856 11.30 20.96 18.76
CA ARG A 856 11.38 21.90 19.89
C ARG A 856 11.67 21.16 21.20
N ARG A 857 10.88 20.14 21.51
CA ARG A 857 11.05 19.33 22.74
C ARG A 857 12.34 18.55 22.75
N PHE A 858 12.79 18.10 21.59
CA PHE A 858 14.05 17.41 21.43
C PHE A 858 15.24 18.34 21.74
N LEU A 859 15.20 19.58 21.26
CA LEU A 859 16.22 20.59 21.52
C LEU A 859 16.18 21.13 22.97
N ASP A 860 14.99 21.27 23.56
CA ASP A 860 14.80 21.74 24.95
C ASP A 860 15.51 20.86 25.97
N ARG A 861 15.76 19.59 25.65
CA ARG A 861 16.49 18.65 26.51
C ARG A 861 17.98 18.99 26.61
N LYS A 862 18.56 19.75 25.68
CA LYS A 862 19.99 20.17 25.66
C LYS A 862 21.01 19.02 25.77
N LEU A 863 20.62 17.81 25.39
CA LEU A 863 21.46 16.61 25.49
C LEU A 863 22.15 16.23 24.17
N VAL A 864 21.79 16.87 23.06
CA VAL A 864 22.24 16.50 21.71
C VAL A 864 22.74 17.73 20.97
N ASN A 865 23.82 17.57 20.20
CA ASN A 865 24.33 18.59 19.31
C ASN A 865 23.32 18.88 18.20
N GLU A 866 22.97 20.15 18.02
CA GLU A 866 22.00 20.59 17.01
C GLU A 866 22.43 20.29 15.56
N SER A 867 23.69 19.94 15.34
CA SER A 867 24.23 19.50 14.04
C SER A 867 23.89 18.05 13.68
N GLU A 868 23.44 17.23 14.65
CA GLU A 868 23.14 15.81 14.43
C GLU A 868 21.70 15.57 13.94
N ILE A 869 20.82 16.58 14.04
CA ILE A 869 19.43 16.52 13.58
C ILE A 869 19.23 17.40 12.34
N VAL A 870 18.47 16.90 11.37
CA VAL A 870 18.09 17.64 10.16
C VAL A 870 16.64 17.40 9.81
N ARG A 871 15.98 18.47 9.36
CA ARG A 871 14.65 18.44 8.77
C ARG A 871 14.75 18.64 7.26
N LEU A 872 14.10 17.76 6.49
CA LEU A 872 14.14 17.79 5.02
C LEU A 872 12.92 18.44 4.35
N ASP A 873 11.93 18.94 5.10
CA ASP A 873 10.75 19.59 4.51
C ASP A 873 11.11 20.96 3.91
N GLN A 874 10.67 21.23 2.68
CA GLN A 874 11.08 22.40 1.89
C GLN A 874 10.30 23.71 2.17
N THR A 875 9.50 23.80 3.24
CA THR A 875 8.51 24.89 3.37
C THR A 875 8.79 25.94 4.44
N SER A 876 9.83 25.82 5.26
CA SER A 876 10.15 26.86 6.23
C SER A 876 11.52 27.46 5.97
N SER A 877 11.55 28.60 5.30
CA SER A 877 12.64 29.57 5.38
C SER A 877 12.66 30.19 6.79
N SER A 878 12.85 29.39 7.83
CA SER A 878 13.15 29.88 9.16
C SER A 878 14.58 30.40 9.13
N SER A 879 14.75 31.69 8.90
CA SER A 879 16.05 32.34 8.90
C SER A 879 16.59 32.46 10.33
N GLY A 880 17.68 31.76 10.68
CA GLY A 880 18.34 31.89 11.98
C GLY A 880 19.25 30.71 12.36
N SER A 881 19.81 30.74 13.58
CA SER A 881 20.55 29.63 14.21
C SER A 881 19.71 28.36 14.40
N ASP A 882 18.39 28.54 14.48
CA ASP A 882 17.42 27.48 14.75
C ASP A 882 16.94 26.80 13.45
N ASP A 883 17.53 27.14 12.30
CA ASP A 883 17.18 26.54 11.01
C ASP A 883 17.65 25.09 10.93
N LEU A 884 16.75 24.16 11.25
CA LEU A 884 16.98 22.72 11.14
C LEU A 884 16.98 22.21 9.69
N GLY A 885 16.75 23.09 8.70
CA GLY A 885 16.85 22.75 7.29
C GLY A 885 18.26 22.33 6.88
N GLU A 886 18.37 21.58 5.77
CA GLU A 886 19.66 21.11 5.25
C GLU A 886 20.66 22.25 5.03
N THR A 887 20.23 23.35 4.43
CA THR A 887 21.04 24.55 4.22
C THR A 887 21.43 25.22 5.53
N GLY A 888 20.50 25.33 6.48
CA GLY A 888 20.74 25.86 7.81
C GLY A 888 21.80 25.06 8.57
N ARG A 889 21.73 23.73 8.54
CA ARG A 889 22.70 22.84 9.19
C ARG A 889 24.09 22.91 8.54
N VAL A 890 24.16 23.02 7.21
CA VAL A 890 25.44 23.25 6.52
C VAL A 890 26.03 24.60 6.93
N ASN A 891 25.22 25.66 6.97
CA ASN A 891 25.68 26.99 7.40
C ASN A 891 26.15 27.01 8.85
N PHE A 892 25.44 26.31 9.75
CA PHE A 892 25.83 26.12 11.14
C PHE A 892 27.21 25.47 11.25
N LEU A 893 27.46 24.40 10.49
CA LEU A 893 28.78 23.73 10.46
C LEU A 893 29.88 24.62 9.86
N LEU A 894 29.57 25.41 8.83
CA LEU A 894 30.52 26.37 8.26
C LEU A 894 30.87 27.49 9.24
N GLN A 895 29.89 27.96 10.03
CA GLN A 895 30.15 28.93 11.10
C GLN A 895 30.97 28.31 12.23
N ARG A 896 30.63 27.09 12.66
CA ARG A 896 31.38 26.32 13.65
C ARG A 896 32.83 26.08 13.22
N ARG A 897 33.06 25.82 11.93
CA ARG A 897 34.40 25.74 11.34
C ARG A 897 35.18 27.03 11.56
N LEU A 898 34.58 28.19 11.28
CA LEU A 898 35.25 29.49 11.46
C LEU A 898 35.58 29.76 12.93
N GLU A 899 34.71 29.37 13.86
CA GLU A 899 34.97 29.48 15.30
C GLU A 899 36.17 28.61 15.71
N LEU A 900 36.19 27.33 15.29
CA LEU A 900 37.29 26.42 15.60
C LEU A 900 38.62 26.88 14.97
N LEU A 901 38.61 27.43 13.76
CA LEU A 901 39.82 27.96 13.14
C LEU A 901 40.37 29.20 13.87
N LYS A 902 39.50 30.04 14.45
CA LYS A 902 39.92 31.13 15.34
C LYS A 902 40.56 30.61 16.62
N GLU A 903 40.08 29.49 17.16
CA GLU A 903 40.69 28.83 18.32
C GLU A 903 42.09 28.30 18.00
N VAL A 904 42.28 27.72 16.82
CA VAL A 904 43.59 27.29 16.33
C VAL A 904 44.53 28.48 16.19
N GLU A 905 44.05 29.60 15.62
CA GLU A 905 44.83 30.82 15.47
C GLU A 905 45.23 31.42 16.82
N TYR A 906 44.33 31.41 17.81
CA TYR A 906 44.64 31.84 19.18
C TYR A 906 45.74 30.97 19.80
N MET A 907 45.63 29.65 19.67
CA MET A 907 46.61 28.73 20.22
C MET A 907 47.97 28.84 19.52
N ALA A 908 47.99 29.04 18.21
CA ALA A 908 49.21 29.27 17.44
C ALA A 908 49.94 30.55 17.88
N LYS A 909 49.20 31.66 18.03
CA LYS A 909 49.73 32.94 18.55
C LYS A 909 50.28 32.79 19.96
N TRP A 910 49.61 32.02 20.81
CA TRP A 910 50.08 31.74 22.17
C TRP A 910 51.38 30.92 22.19
N LEU A 911 51.47 29.85 21.37
CA LEU A 911 52.68 29.02 21.27
C LEU A 911 53.89 29.78 20.70
N GLU A 912 53.67 30.67 19.73
CA GLU A 912 54.72 31.52 19.16
C GLU A 912 55.21 32.58 20.16
N GLY A 913 54.30 33.17 20.94
CA GLY A 913 54.66 34.10 22.02
C GLY A 913 55.48 33.46 23.15
N LYS A 914 55.34 32.14 23.35
CA LYS A 914 56.08 31.40 24.39
C LYS A 914 57.51 31.04 23.94
N ASP A 915 57.68 30.49 22.75
CA ASP A 915 58.98 30.05 22.23
C ASP A 915 59.23 30.57 20.79
N PRO A 916 59.58 31.87 20.63
CA PRO A 916 59.72 32.49 19.31
C PRO A 916 60.79 31.85 18.42
N SER A 917 61.77 31.16 19.00
CA SER A 917 62.88 30.54 18.27
C SER A 917 62.52 29.20 17.61
N GLN A 918 61.59 28.43 18.19
CA GLN A 918 61.14 27.14 17.64
C GLN A 918 59.81 27.23 16.90
N ASN A 919 58.98 28.22 17.23
CA ASN A 919 57.61 28.36 16.75
C ASN A 919 57.43 29.58 15.81
N SER A 920 58.51 30.09 15.24
CA SER A 920 58.50 31.24 14.31
C SER A 920 57.67 30.97 13.06
N GLY A 921 56.78 31.91 12.73
CA GLY A 921 55.98 31.88 11.50
C GLY A 921 54.66 31.11 11.61
N LEU A 922 54.29 30.66 12.81
CA LEU A 922 52.99 30.02 13.07
C LEU A 922 51.83 31.02 12.93
N SER A 923 52.01 32.28 13.36
CA SER A 923 50.98 33.32 13.24
C SER A 923 51.01 34.14 11.95
N ASP A 924 51.99 33.91 11.05
CA ASP A 924 52.16 34.65 9.78
C ASP A 924 51.19 34.21 8.67
N SER A 925 50.41 33.15 8.88
CA SER A 925 49.39 32.74 7.90
C SER A 925 48.22 33.72 7.88
N ALA A 926 47.74 34.10 6.68
CA ALA A 926 46.58 35.00 6.50
C ALA A 926 45.23 34.42 7.02
N GLY A 927 45.27 33.29 7.72
CA GLY A 927 44.15 32.53 8.27
C GLY A 927 44.41 31.02 8.15
N TYR A 928 44.12 30.27 9.20
CA TYR A 928 44.22 28.80 9.16
C TYR A 928 43.12 28.19 8.28
N SER A 929 43.48 27.23 7.43
CA SER A 929 42.54 26.27 6.80
C SER A 929 42.41 25.01 7.67
N CYS A 930 41.39 24.17 7.43
CA CYS A 930 41.28 22.86 8.10
C CYS A 930 42.54 22.01 7.86
N GLU A 931 43.12 22.07 6.66
CA GLU A 931 44.34 21.33 6.32
C GLU A 931 45.56 21.83 7.10
N ASN A 932 45.81 23.15 7.11
CA ASN A 932 46.93 23.72 7.85
C ASN A 932 46.75 23.57 9.36
N ALA A 933 45.51 23.63 9.86
CA ALA A 933 45.20 23.36 11.26
C ALA A 933 45.54 21.90 11.64
N MET A 934 45.41 20.96 10.71
CA MET A 934 45.72 19.55 10.96
C MET A 934 47.22 19.26 10.93
N ILE A 935 47.96 19.96 10.08
CA ILE A 935 49.43 19.99 10.13
C ILE A 935 49.86 20.54 11.49
N PHE A 936 49.33 21.70 11.90
CA PHE A 936 49.62 22.30 13.20
C PHE A 936 49.31 21.35 14.37
N TYR A 937 48.17 20.65 14.33
CA TYR A 937 47.81 19.64 15.32
C TYR A 937 48.84 18.51 15.39
N GLN A 938 49.23 17.93 14.25
CA GLN A 938 50.15 16.80 14.22
C GLN A 938 51.54 17.16 14.77
N PHE A 939 52.06 18.34 14.45
CA PHE A 939 53.44 18.72 14.80
C PHE A 939 53.57 19.45 16.13
N HIS A 940 52.57 20.25 16.55
CA HIS A 940 52.69 21.11 17.75
C HIS A 940 51.76 20.72 18.88
N VAL A 941 50.54 20.27 18.59
CA VAL A 941 49.50 20.06 19.63
C VAL A 941 49.51 18.63 20.13
N ARG A 942 49.48 17.65 19.23
CA ARG A 942 49.43 16.23 19.55
C ARG A 942 50.59 15.78 20.46
N PRO A 943 51.85 16.21 20.26
CA PRO A 943 52.92 15.88 21.20
C PRO A 943 52.68 16.41 22.62
N LEU A 944 52.07 17.60 22.77
CA LEU A 944 51.72 18.16 24.08
C LEU A 944 50.60 17.36 24.77
N LEU A 945 49.63 16.88 23.99
CA LEU A 945 48.53 16.06 24.49
C LEU A 945 48.99 14.64 24.86
N GLU A 946 49.89 14.05 24.06
CA GLU A 946 50.50 12.75 24.36
C GLU A 946 51.40 12.81 25.60
N ALA A 947 52.18 13.90 25.75
CA ALA A 947 52.95 14.16 26.96
C ALA A 947 52.06 14.21 28.22
N ALA A 948 50.94 14.92 28.17
CA ALA A 948 49.99 15.01 29.28
C ALA A 948 49.29 13.68 29.62
N ARG A 949 49.16 12.77 28.65
CA ARG A 949 48.58 11.42 28.84
C ARG A 949 49.57 10.41 29.40
N SER A 950 50.88 10.63 29.22
CA SER A 950 51.91 9.72 29.71
C SER A 950 52.02 9.77 31.24
N GLU A 951 52.03 8.61 31.88
CA GLU A 951 52.34 8.47 33.30
C GLU A 951 53.86 8.29 33.44
N GLY A 952 54.62 9.36 33.71
CA GLY A 952 56.06 9.15 33.91
C GLY A 952 57.01 10.31 34.16
N SER A 953 56.68 11.59 33.89
CA SER A 953 57.68 12.66 34.13
C SER A 953 57.07 13.98 34.64
N PRO A 954 57.43 14.43 35.86
CA PRO A 954 57.07 15.77 36.32
C PRO A 954 57.80 16.81 35.46
N GLY A 955 57.06 17.54 34.62
CA GLY A 955 57.57 18.68 33.84
C GLY A 955 57.18 18.70 32.36
N GLN A 956 56.76 17.57 31.76
CA GLN A 956 56.41 17.53 30.33
C GLN A 956 55.03 18.14 30.03
N ASP A 957 54.09 18.07 30.98
CA ASP A 957 52.74 18.67 30.88
C ASP A 957 52.70 20.17 31.25
N ALA A 958 53.85 20.78 31.57
CA ALA A 958 53.92 22.17 32.03
C ALA A 958 53.33 23.16 31.00
N VAL A 959 53.61 22.93 29.71
CA VAL A 959 53.10 23.77 28.62
C VAL A 959 51.57 23.72 28.53
N LEU A 960 50.97 22.54 28.69
CA LEU A 960 49.51 22.38 28.64
C LEU A 960 48.83 23.00 29.87
N ARG A 961 49.44 22.88 31.06
CA ARG A 961 48.95 23.53 32.29
C ARG A 961 48.99 25.06 32.19
N GLU A 962 50.04 25.61 31.60
CA GLU A 962 50.15 27.05 31.36
C GLU A 962 49.12 27.52 30.34
N TYR A 963 48.90 26.76 29.26
CA TYR A 963 47.85 27.08 28.28
C TYR A 963 46.46 27.03 28.92
N PHE A 964 46.18 26.02 29.76
CA PHE A 964 44.96 25.93 30.54
C PHE A 964 44.77 27.17 31.43
N ALA A 965 45.81 27.59 32.15
CA ALA A 965 45.77 28.77 33.01
C ALA A 965 45.55 30.07 32.22
N ALA A 966 46.18 30.21 31.06
CA ALA A 966 45.98 31.35 30.16
C ALA A 966 44.55 31.40 29.59
N ARG A 967 43.92 30.25 29.36
CA ARG A 967 42.56 30.11 28.80
C ARG A 967 41.47 30.34 29.84
N HIS A 968 41.61 29.75 31.03
CA HIS A 968 40.57 29.72 32.06
C HIS A 968 40.80 30.74 33.19
N GLY A 969 41.96 31.41 33.23
CA GLY A 969 42.31 32.37 34.28
C GLY A 969 42.69 31.74 35.62
N ALA A 970 42.70 30.41 35.72
CA ALA A 970 43.05 29.64 36.91
C ALA A 970 43.81 28.35 36.52
N ALA A 971 44.68 27.86 37.40
CA ALA A 971 45.39 26.59 37.20
C ALA A 971 44.41 25.40 37.33
N ALA A 972 44.69 24.30 36.63
CA ALA A 972 43.86 23.10 36.70
C ALA A 972 43.83 22.53 38.13
N GLU A 973 42.62 22.36 38.67
CA GLU A 973 42.39 21.90 40.05
C GLU A 973 42.78 20.42 40.25
N SER A 974 42.72 19.61 39.19
CA SER A 974 43.05 18.18 39.21
C SER A 974 43.72 17.72 37.91
N ARG A 975 44.40 16.56 37.95
CA ARG A 975 44.93 15.88 36.74
C ARG A 975 43.79 15.50 35.78
N GLU A 976 42.62 15.17 36.32
CA GLU A 976 41.41 14.83 35.56
C GLU A 976 40.94 16.04 34.74
N ALA A 977 40.87 17.24 35.35
CA ALA A 977 40.51 18.46 34.64
C ALA A 977 41.47 18.77 33.47
N LEU A 978 42.76 18.47 33.65
CA LEU A 978 43.76 18.61 32.57
C LEU A 978 43.55 17.59 31.45
N LEU A 979 43.19 16.35 31.78
CA LEU A 979 42.91 15.29 30.80
C LEU A 979 41.60 15.58 30.04
N GLU A 980 40.58 16.12 30.71
CA GLU A 980 39.34 16.59 30.06
C GLU A 980 39.62 17.75 29.10
N PHE A 981 40.47 18.70 29.49
CA PHE A 981 40.89 19.77 28.60
C PHE A 981 41.68 19.24 27.40
N ALA A 982 42.58 18.28 27.61
CA ALA A 982 43.32 17.61 26.54
C ALA A 982 42.37 16.88 25.57
N ALA A 983 41.36 16.19 26.10
CA ALA A 983 40.32 15.55 25.30
C ALA A 983 39.48 16.57 24.52
N THR A 984 39.23 17.74 25.09
CA THR A 984 38.51 18.85 24.43
C THR A 984 39.30 19.40 23.24
N LEU A 985 40.62 19.59 23.40
CA LEU A 985 41.49 20.02 22.29
C LEU A 985 41.55 18.96 21.19
N ASP A 986 41.70 17.69 21.53
CA ASP A 986 41.60 16.59 20.56
C ASP A 986 40.26 16.58 19.82
N ALA A 987 39.17 16.88 20.53
CA ALA A 987 37.84 16.97 19.93
C ALA A 987 37.73 18.14 18.93
N TYR A 988 38.34 19.30 19.20
CA TYR A 988 38.35 20.44 18.27
C TYR A 988 39.00 20.08 16.94
N PHE A 989 40.20 19.49 16.97
CA PHE A 989 40.90 19.08 15.75
C PHE A 989 40.22 17.89 15.06
N GLY A 990 39.65 16.96 15.83
CA GLY A 990 38.80 15.91 15.28
C GLY A 990 37.55 16.44 14.57
N GLU A 991 36.96 17.53 15.05
CA GLU A 991 35.83 18.21 14.41
C GLU A 991 36.27 18.96 13.15
N LEU A 992 37.38 19.71 13.20
CA LEU A 992 37.98 20.36 12.03
C LEU A 992 38.33 19.38 10.92
N HIS A 993 38.85 18.20 11.26
CA HIS A 993 39.15 17.15 10.28
C HIS A 993 37.87 16.65 9.58
N ARG A 994 36.76 16.47 10.30
CA ARG A 994 35.46 16.15 9.69
C ARG A 994 34.95 17.27 8.78
N LEU A 995 35.16 18.52 9.18
CA LEU A 995 34.72 19.70 8.44
C LEU A 995 35.57 20.02 7.20
N GLN A 996 36.76 19.42 7.06
CA GLN A 996 37.67 19.67 5.94
C GLN A 996 37.00 19.46 4.57
N ALA A 997 36.16 18.44 4.43
CA ALA A 997 35.50 18.14 3.17
C ALA A 997 34.54 19.25 2.71
N PHE A 998 33.98 20.06 3.61
CA PHE A 998 33.14 21.21 3.25
C PHE A 998 33.92 22.33 2.57
N GLU A 999 35.24 22.44 2.81
CA GLU A 999 36.12 23.39 2.10
C GLU A 999 36.27 23.04 0.62
N LEU A 1000 36.35 21.74 0.31
CA LEU A 1000 36.60 21.23 -1.04
C LEU A 1000 35.36 21.25 -1.93
N LEU A 1001 34.18 21.07 -1.36
CA LEU A 1001 32.93 21.01 -2.11
C LEU A 1001 32.47 22.41 -2.52
N GLN A 1002 32.23 22.60 -3.82
CA GLN A 1002 31.90 23.91 -4.40
C GLN A 1002 30.40 24.21 -4.38
N THR A 1003 29.55 23.19 -4.58
CA THR A 1003 28.10 23.41 -4.69
C THR A 1003 27.38 23.17 -3.36
N PRO A 1004 26.32 23.93 -3.04
CA PRO A 1004 25.54 23.72 -1.82
C PRO A 1004 24.91 22.33 -1.77
N LYS A 1005 24.49 21.79 -2.92
CA LYS A 1005 23.95 20.44 -3.05
C LYS A 1005 24.95 19.37 -2.63
N GLN A 1006 26.21 19.47 -3.08
CA GLN A 1006 27.26 18.53 -2.67
C GLN A 1006 27.52 18.60 -1.16
N ARG A 1007 27.59 19.80 -0.59
CA ARG A 1007 27.78 20.00 0.86
C ARG A 1007 26.63 19.39 1.66
N GLY A 1008 25.40 19.59 1.19
CA GLY A 1008 24.21 19.01 1.78
C GLY A 1008 24.16 17.48 1.71
N ASP A 1009 24.51 16.89 0.56
CA ASP A 1009 24.65 15.43 0.42
C ASP A 1009 25.73 14.87 1.38
N LEU A 1010 26.89 15.53 1.49
CA LEU A 1010 27.95 15.15 2.43
C LEU A 1010 27.48 15.21 3.88
N PHE A 1011 26.79 16.30 4.25
CA PHE A 1011 26.20 16.47 5.58
C PHE A 1011 25.25 15.31 5.92
N LEU A 1012 24.35 14.96 4.99
CA LEU A 1012 23.42 13.86 5.16
C LEU A 1012 24.12 12.51 5.30
N MET A 1013 25.26 12.31 4.64
CA MET A 1013 26.03 11.07 4.75
C MET A 1013 26.82 10.98 6.08
N GLN A 1014 27.53 12.04 6.47
CA GLN A 1014 28.54 11.96 7.53
C GLN A 1014 28.10 12.54 8.89
N HIS A 1015 27.29 13.60 8.90
CA HIS A 1015 26.99 14.37 10.11
C HIS A 1015 25.58 14.10 10.66
N ALA A 1016 24.59 13.97 9.78
CA ALA A 1016 23.21 13.71 10.20
C ALA A 1016 23.05 12.33 10.86
N ARG A 1017 22.45 12.30 12.04
CA ARG A 1017 22.09 11.07 12.78
C ARG A 1017 20.60 10.88 12.90
N VAL A 1018 19.85 11.96 13.11
CA VAL A 1018 18.38 11.98 13.02
C VAL A 1018 17.99 12.73 11.76
N ILE A 1019 17.30 12.03 10.86
CA ILE A 1019 16.73 12.64 9.66
C ILE A 1019 15.22 12.68 9.88
N ALA A 1020 14.68 13.88 10.03
CA ALA A 1020 13.27 14.16 10.23
C ALA A 1020 12.63 14.65 8.92
N MET A 1021 11.47 14.10 8.56
CA MET A 1021 10.73 14.50 7.36
C MET A 1021 9.24 14.17 7.49
N THR A 1022 8.40 14.82 6.69
CA THR A 1022 7.01 14.37 6.55
C THR A 1022 6.89 13.11 5.70
N PHE A 1023 5.78 12.37 5.82
CA PHE A 1023 5.51 11.23 4.90
C PHE A 1023 5.53 11.66 3.43
N LYS A 1024 5.02 12.85 3.13
CA LYS A 1024 5.05 13.45 1.78
C LYS A 1024 6.48 13.68 1.30
N GLN A 1025 7.33 14.25 2.16
CA GLN A 1025 8.72 14.51 1.82
C GLN A 1025 9.55 13.23 1.67
N ALA A 1026 9.20 12.16 2.40
CA ALA A 1026 9.82 10.85 2.23
C ALA A 1026 9.66 10.33 0.80
N ALA A 1027 8.49 10.52 0.18
CA ALA A 1027 8.24 10.15 -1.22
C ALA A 1027 9.12 10.94 -2.20
N LEU A 1028 9.17 12.27 -2.04
CA LEU A 1028 9.95 13.16 -2.90
C LEU A 1028 11.45 12.89 -2.81
N SER A 1029 11.94 12.68 -1.59
CA SER A 1029 13.36 12.46 -1.31
C SER A 1029 13.80 11.01 -1.51
N GLN A 1030 12.89 10.06 -1.75
CA GLN A 1030 13.19 8.63 -1.77
C GLN A 1030 14.30 8.27 -2.75
N ARG A 1031 14.24 8.80 -3.98
CA ARG A 1031 15.27 8.56 -5.01
C ARG A 1031 16.62 9.13 -4.61
N ARG A 1032 16.64 10.35 -4.06
CA ARG A 1032 17.87 11.03 -3.61
C ARG A 1032 18.52 10.27 -2.46
N LEU A 1033 17.79 10.03 -1.37
CA LEU A 1033 18.28 9.34 -0.19
C LEU A 1033 18.68 7.90 -0.51
N SER A 1034 17.95 7.24 -1.41
CA SER A 1034 18.31 5.93 -1.95
C SER A 1034 19.64 5.90 -2.70
N ARG A 1035 19.99 6.97 -3.42
CA ARG A 1035 21.26 7.09 -4.16
C ARG A 1035 22.43 7.40 -3.23
N LEU A 1036 22.18 8.13 -2.14
CA LEU A 1036 23.19 8.42 -1.11
C LEU A 1036 23.57 7.17 -0.29
N GLY A 1037 22.79 6.09 -0.38
CA GLY A 1037 23.11 4.82 0.29
C GLY A 1037 23.05 4.90 1.82
N LEU A 1038 22.18 5.76 2.37
CA LEU A 1038 22.02 5.93 3.80
C LEU A 1038 21.48 4.63 4.44
N ALA A 1039 22.11 4.19 5.53
CA ALA A 1039 21.68 3.03 6.31
C ALA A 1039 20.90 3.48 7.54
N PHE A 1040 19.64 3.07 7.62
CA PHE A 1040 18.76 3.35 8.76
C PHE A 1040 18.62 2.10 9.61
N SER A 1041 18.84 2.24 10.93
CA SER A 1041 18.65 1.15 11.90
C SER A 1041 17.29 1.20 12.58
N SER A 1042 16.75 2.41 12.72
CA SER A 1042 15.51 2.66 13.44
C SER A 1042 14.62 3.59 12.63
N LEU A 1043 13.36 3.21 12.50
CA LEU A 1043 12.29 4.01 11.89
C LEU A 1043 11.26 4.34 12.96
N VAL A 1044 11.02 5.63 13.19
CA VAL A 1044 10.01 6.13 14.13
C VAL A 1044 8.97 6.92 13.34
N MET A 1045 7.71 6.53 13.46
CA MET A 1045 6.59 7.18 12.81
C MET A 1045 5.65 7.78 13.86
N GLU A 1046 5.47 9.10 13.84
CA GLU A 1046 4.40 9.77 14.57
C GLU A 1046 3.16 9.97 13.68
N GLU A 1047 1.98 10.00 14.29
CA GLU A 1047 0.69 10.17 13.57
C GLU A 1047 0.50 9.08 12.48
N ALA A 1048 0.93 7.84 12.79
CA ALA A 1048 0.92 6.72 11.86
C ALA A 1048 -0.51 6.23 11.50
N ASP A 1049 -1.50 6.62 12.30
CA ASP A 1049 -2.93 6.39 12.10
C ASP A 1049 -3.53 7.28 11.00
N GLU A 1050 -3.02 8.50 10.83
CA GLU A 1050 -3.45 9.46 9.80
C GLU A 1050 -2.74 9.25 8.45
N ALA A 1051 -1.62 8.53 8.44
CA ALA A 1051 -0.88 8.20 7.24
C ALA A 1051 -1.54 7.04 6.46
N SER A 1052 -1.73 7.24 5.16
CA SER A 1052 -2.21 6.16 4.29
C SER A 1052 -1.21 4.99 4.24
N GLU A 1053 -1.67 3.79 3.85
CA GLU A 1053 -0.80 2.61 3.70
C GLU A 1053 0.43 2.89 2.83
N LEU A 1054 0.27 3.61 1.72
CA LEU A 1054 1.39 4.01 0.87
C LEU A 1054 2.34 4.97 1.57
N GLU A 1055 1.81 6.01 2.21
CA GLU A 1055 2.62 7.00 2.91
C GLU A 1055 3.46 6.35 4.02
N ALA A 1056 2.91 5.39 4.76
CA ALA A 1056 3.66 4.61 5.76
C ALA A 1056 4.67 3.64 5.11
N LEU A 1057 4.36 3.09 3.93
CA LEU A 1057 5.24 2.18 3.22
C LEU A 1057 6.52 2.87 2.73
N LEU A 1058 6.46 4.08 2.19
CA LEU A 1058 7.63 4.70 1.53
C LEU A 1058 8.82 4.92 2.48
N PRO A 1059 8.66 5.45 3.71
CA PRO A 1059 9.73 5.48 4.69
C PRO A 1059 10.21 4.10 5.12
N LEU A 1060 9.31 3.11 5.21
CA LEU A 1060 9.67 1.74 5.53
C LEU A 1060 10.60 1.15 4.46
N LEU A 1061 10.28 1.33 3.18
CA LEU A 1061 11.11 0.89 2.05
C LEU A 1061 12.45 1.64 1.99
N LEU A 1062 12.44 2.93 2.33
CA LEU A 1062 13.65 3.74 2.43
C LEU A 1062 14.57 3.22 3.55
N ALA A 1063 13.99 2.89 4.70
CA ALA A 1063 14.74 2.43 5.88
C ALA A 1063 15.19 0.96 5.76
N ALA A 1064 14.35 0.11 5.18
CA ALA A 1064 14.60 -1.33 5.05
C ALA A 1064 15.68 -1.70 4.02
N LYS A 1065 16.20 -0.72 3.27
CA LYS A 1065 17.17 -0.97 2.22
C LYS A 1065 18.43 -1.64 2.76
N ALA A 1066 18.84 -2.75 2.13
CA ALA A 1066 20.11 -3.40 2.42
C ALA A 1066 21.25 -2.38 2.27
N SER A 1067 22.08 -2.26 3.31
CA SER A 1067 23.35 -1.54 3.21
C SER A 1067 24.12 -2.14 2.03
N ALA A 1068 24.45 -1.32 1.03
CA ALA A 1068 25.26 -1.77 -0.09
C ALA A 1068 26.54 -2.36 0.50
N SER A 1069 26.68 -3.69 0.46
CA SER A 1069 27.92 -4.35 0.83
C SER A 1069 29.01 -3.67 0.00
N VAL A 1070 29.95 -3.01 0.68
CA VAL A 1070 31.16 -2.48 0.07
C VAL A 1070 31.68 -3.53 -0.90
N ALA A 1071 31.74 -3.18 -2.19
CA ALA A 1071 32.20 -4.05 -3.25
C ALA A 1071 33.57 -4.63 -2.85
N GLY A 1072 33.60 -5.89 -2.36
CA GLY A 1072 34.82 -6.49 -1.82
C GLY A 1072 34.64 -7.59 -0.76
N SER A 1073 33.49 -7.72 -0.07
CA SER A 1073 33.31 -8.82 0.88
C SER A 1073 32.81 -10.10 0.20
N LYS A 1074 33.64 -11.16 0.25
CA LYS A 1074 33.29 -12.52 -0.18
C LYS A 1074 32.38 -13.22 0.84
N GLN A 1075 31.22 -12.66 1.15
CA GLN A 1075 30.17 -13.40 1.86
C GLN A 1075 29.06 -13.83 0.88
N PRO A 1076 28.50 -15.04 1.05
CA PRO A 1076 27.51 -15.59 0.12
C PRO A 1076 26.25 -14.71 0.10
N ALA A 1077 25.70 -14.52 -1.10
CA ALA A 1077 24.54 -13.68 -1.40
C ALA A 1077 23.19 -14.15 -0.80
N SER A 1078 23.20 -15.08 0.17
CA SER A 1078 22.00 -15.75 0.68
C SER A 1078 21.37 -15.09 1.91
N SER A 1079 21.92 -13.98 2.42
CA SER A 1079 21.27 -13.21 3.49
C SER A 1079 21.60 -11.71 3.36
N SER A 1080 20.94 -11.01 2.43
CA SER A 1080 20.93 -9.55 2.45
C SER A 1080 20.10 -9.08 3.64
N THR A 1081 20.69 -9.05 4.83
CA THR A 1081 20.02 -8.56 6.03
C THR A 1081 19.80 -7.06 5.88
N SER A 1082 18.53 -6.63 5.88
CA SER A 1082 18.16 -5.22 5.99
C SER A 1082 18.93 -4.53 7.12
N SER A 1083 19.33 -3.25 6.95
CA SER A 1083 19.90 -2.48 8.06
C SER A 1083 18.88 -2.16 9.15
N LEU A 1084 17.58 -2.26 8.82
CA LEU A 1084 16.48 -1.90 9.69
C LEU A 1084 16.30 -2.96 10.79
N LYS A 1085 16.54 -2.52 12.03
CA LYS A 1085 16.40 -3.33 13.24
C LYS A 1085 15.09 -3.04 13.97
N ARG A 1086 14.56 -1.81 13.84
CA ARG A 1086 13.43 -1.32 14.66
C ARG A 1086 12.44 -0.51 13.85
N VAL A 1087 11.15 -0.76 14.07
CA VAL A 1087 10.05 0.07 13.57
C VAL A 1087 9.14 0.41 14.76
N VAL A 1088 8.97 1.70 15.03
CA VAL A 1088 8.13 2.18 16.12
C VAL A 1088 7.04 3.07 15.55
N LEU A 1089 5.79 2.70 15.78
CA LEU A 1089 4.60 3.40 15.28
C LEU A 1089 3.84 4.02 16.45
N PHE A 1090 3.66 5.34 16.42
CA PHE A 1090 2.81 6.07 17.35
C PHE A 1090 1.52 6.51 16.64
N GLY A 1091 0.37 6.21 17.23
CA GLY A 1091 -0.94 6.61 16.70
C GLY A 1091 -2.03 6.66 17.78
N ALA A 1092 -3.22 7.11 17.41
CA ALA A 1092 -4.41 7.10 18.25
C ALA A 1092 -5.33 5.91 17.93
N LEU A 1093 -6.21 5.59 18.88
CA LEU A 1093 -7.30 4.63 18.71
C LEU A 1093 -8.58 5.29 18.16
N ASP A 1094 -8.56 6.60 17.93
CA ASP A 1094 -9.73 7.38 17.56
C ASP A 1094 -10.21 7.02 16.15
N ALA A 1095 -11.49 6.63 16.03
CA ALA A 1095 -12.12 6.29 14.75
C ALA A 1095 -12.16 7.46 13.75
N GLN A 1096 -11.87 8.69 14.20
CA GLN A 1096 -11.78 9.90 13.37
C GLN A 1096 -10.38 10.11 12.77
N ALA A 1097 -9.32 9.54 13.36
CA ALA A 1097 -7.95 9.66 12.86
C ALA A 1097 -7.72 8.64 11.74
N LYS A 1098 -8.11 9.02 10.53
CA LYS A 1098 -7.95 8.22 9.31
C LYS A 1098 -7.36 9.07 8.19
N PRO A 1099 -6.63 8.44 7.24
CA PRO A 1099 -6.16 9.12 6.05
C PRO A 1099 -7.29 9.79 5.27
N ALA A 1100 -7.04 11.03 4.84
CA ALA A 1100 -7.97 11.77 4.02
C ALA A 1100 -7.99 11.20 2.59
N VAL A 1101 -9.16 10.78 2.13
CA VAL A 1101 -9.39 10.26 0.77
C VAL A 1101 -10.42 11.17 0.09
N LYS A 1102 -10.08 11.70 -1.09
CA LYS A 1102 -10.97 12.55 -1.88
C LYS A 1102 -12.03 11.71 -2.58
N ALA A 1103 -11.67 10.60 -3.21
CA ALA A 1103 -12.63 9.74 -3.88
C ALA A 1103 -13.44 8.90 -2.88
N GLN A 1104 -14.69 9.28 -2.64
CA GLN A 1104 -15.56 8.57 -1.69
C GLN A 1104 -15.84 7.11 -2.11
N ALA A 1105 -15.82 6.84 -3.42
CA ALA A 1105 -15.95 5.51 -3.98
C ALA A 1105 -14.77 4.59 -3.57
N LEU A 1106 -13.53 5.08 -3.67
CA LEU A 1106 -12.33 4.32 -3.27
C LEU A 1106 -12.27 4.11 -1.76
N LYS A 1107 -12.69 5.11 -0.97
CA LYS A 1107 -12.83 4.99 0.48
C LYS A 1107 -13.80 3.86 0.87
N THR A 1108 -14.99 3.85 0.27
CA THR A 1108 -16.06 2.92 0.68
C THR A 1108 -15.83 1.50 0.14
N TYR A 1109 -15.40 1.35 -1.12
CA TYR A 1109 -15.24 0.04 -1.77
C TYR A 1109 -13.87 -0.59 -1.55
N ALA A 1110 -12.79 0.20 -1.69
CA ALA A 1110 -11.42 -0.31 -1.66
C ALA A 1110 -10.71 -0.10 -0.31
N HIS A 1111 -11.36 0.56 0.65
CA HIS A 1111 -10.83 0.88 1.98
C HIS A 1111 -9.53 1.68 1.92
N LEU A 1112 -9.46 2.65 1.02
CA LEU A 1112 -8.28 3.51 0.86
C LEU A 1112 -8.00 4.39 2.10
N ASP A 1113 -9.01 4.57 2.98
CA ASP A 1113 -8.89 5.26 4.28
C ASP A 1113 -8.32 4.35 5.38
N GLN A 1114 -7.75 3.20 5.03
CA GLN A 1114 -7.05 2.33 5.96
C GLN A 1114 -5.58 2.74 6.06
N SER A 1115 -5.10 2.95 7.30
CA SER A 1115 -3.67 3.11 7.59
C SER A 1115 -3.02 1.76 7.93
N LEU A 1116 -1.70 1.68 7.71
CA LEU A 1116 -0.90 0.51 8.12
C LEU A 1116 -1.06 0.25 9.63
N PHE A 1117 -1.08 1.31 10.43
CA PHE A 1117 -1.28 1.25 11.87
C PHE A 1117 -2.62 0.61 12.24
N ALA A 1118 -3.73 1.08 11.67
CA ALA A 1118 -5.06 0.53 11.94
C ALA A 1118 -5.18 -0.94 11.49
N ARG A 1119 -4.52 -1.32 10.37
CA ARG A 1119 -4.46 -2.71 9.92
C ARG A 1119 -3.73 -3.62 10.91
N LEU A 1120 -2.56 -3.21 11.40
CA LEU A 1120 -1.78 -3.99 12.37
C LEU A 1120 -2.58 -4.19 13.67
N LEU A 1121 -3.32 -3.17 14.13
CA LEU A 1121 -4.23 -3.32 15.27
C LEU A 1121 -5.34 -4.33 14.99
N ARG A 1122 -5.95 -4.32 13.80
CA ARG A 1122 -6.99 -5.29 13.41
C ARG A 1122 -6.45 -6.71 13.26
N LEU A 1123 -5.18 -6.87 12.89
CA LEU A 1123 -4.49 -8.16 12.87
C LEU A 1123 -4.22 -8.71 14.28
N GLY A 1124 -4.31 -7.88 15.32
CA GLY A 1124 -4.06 -8.27 16.71
C GLY A 1124 -2.61 -8.10 17.14
N VAL A 1125 -1.83 -7.23 16.48
CA VAL A 1125 -0.45 -6.92 16.90
C VAL A 1125 -0.45 -6.38 18.32
N PRO A 1126 0.42 -6.89 19.23
CA PRO A 1126 0.53 -6.38 20.59
C PRO A 1126 0.80 -4.89 20.62
N ARG A 1127 0.00 -4.15 21.39
CA ARG A 1127 0.04 -2.70 21.48
C ARG A 1127 0.28 -2.23 22.91
N ILE A 1128 0.94 -1.09 23.06
CA ILE A 1128 1.18 -0.44 24.37
C ILE A 1128 0.25 0.77 24.44
N GLU A 1129 -0.66 0.79 25.42
CA GLU A 1129 -1.64 1.86 25.59
C GLU A 1129 -1.16 2.88 26.62
N LEU A 1130 -0.90 4.12 26.19
CA LEU A 1130 -0.49 5.20 27.08
C LEU A 1130 -1.72 5.78 27.80
N GLY A 1131 -1.80 5.61 29.12
CA GLY A 1131 -2.77 6.33 29.98
C GLY A 1131 -3.90 5.49 30.58
N ALA A 1132 -3.85 4.16 30.50
CA ALA A 1132 -4.89 3.27 31.09
C ALA A 1132 -4.96 3.32 32.64
N GLY A 1133 -4.00 3.97 33.31
CA GLY A 1133 -3.93 4.07 34.77
C GLY A 1133 -4.77 5.18 35.42
N ALA A 1134 -5.30 6.15 34.67
CA ALA A 1134 -5.99 7.30 35.28
C ALA A 1134 -7.43 6.99 35.76
N GLU A 1135 -8.11 5.97 35.22
CA GLU A 1135 -9.48 5.62 35.63
C GLU A 1135 -9.57 4.62 36.80
N LYS A 1136 -8.47 3.96 37.19
CA LYS A 1136 -8.47 3.00 38.32
C LYS A 1136 -8.08 3.61 39.67
N ALA A 1137 -7.76 4.90 39.73
CA ALA A 1137 -7.44 5.62 40.96
C ALA A 1137 -8.55 6.62 41.35
N ALA A 1138 -9.81 6.17 41.41
CA ALA A 1138 -10.77 6.85 42.27
C ALA A 1138 -10.27 6.70 43.73
N PRO A 1139 -10.09 7.80 44.50
CA PRO A 1139 -9.62 7.68 45.86
C PRO A 1139 -10.66 6.87 46.65
N LYS A 1140 -10.25 5.71 47.18
CA LYS A 1140 -10.97 5.06 48.27
C LYS A 1140 -11.05 6.08 49.40
N SER A 1141 -12.17 6.80 49.48
CA SER A 1141 -12.51 7.61 50.62
C SER A 1141 -12.54 6.68 51.82
N ARG A 1142 -11.59 6.87 52.75
CA ARG A 1142 -11.74 6.38 54.11
C ARG A 1142 -13.07 6.91 54.66
N LYS A 1143 -14.05 6.04 54.80
CA LYS A 1143 -14.97 5.93 55.93
C LYS A 1143 -15.61 4.55 55.92
#